data_AF-A0A9P8VZQ2-F1
#
_entry.id   AF-A0A9P8VZQ2-F1
#
_cell.length_a   1.000
_cell.length_b   1.000
_cell.length_c   1.000
_cell.angle_alpha   90.00
_cell.angle_beta   90.00
_cell.angle_gamma   90.00
#
_symmetry.space_group_name_H-M   'P 1'
#
loop_
_entity.id
_entity.type
_entity.pdbx_description
1 polymer ?
#
loop_
_entity_poly.entity_id
_entity_poly.type
_entity_poly.pdbx_seq_one_letter_code
_entity_poly.pdbx_strand_id
1 'polypeptide(L)'
;MDKWHGSVKFEDGNSVALASYANPDTGKIISRLVNILKLFRTALAVAQDGKLCCESFTILRYRAWFEDEDARDPWVVEVSRVDFNLAVQLLAEVQAITDDANLQPAGLRTATKLVDDLFPGLYNRTVSTNAKPLEILHICSLAVQILTTGFESYIQAHEGSLQPCFLDDPIKKVKLLGISATTEQYPFVVATLMELTCMGEMLLKPVLVFSACDSKDITCLLGADDSSSKLDLFTSPEDLIDTWGPGQFLLPPESRQPSAILINDGAVYQGNGEFHWGKGSSRDKLLTGKMELSTKIRIGAPVTRNDSCQLDEEQHHNDCADFLRELGTRSPGFDLEELQFGLQGCSNVLVQANATYKRSPGVTSKQRLLRNVSQELPSSLESYWGVQFSLCTGVARRVQLREMVADLLLVFASCLTAASDFANWERLKTDHDIIEAFRQHNIVEWLRKLDPPLHDLVLRLINNLLNTLGDTGLDDTGDSFLISWPWEKDINRGLEIDVKAPQCSWVRLIADDAVSATFAYATPKCLETAEIRCRSTTTRPWLNLVPLLETAVMVRSEPALGRPQLCRLRHEERYFFRKFSGEIFVRASKPQSATEVRLIEISRFSGIPPRILLRMFRRGEQVRERRITEDGGEVVTISADTSRD
;
A
#
# COMPACT_ATOMS: atom_id res chain seq x y z
N MET A 1 -31.74 16.79 -31.16
CA MET A 1 -31.35 16.55 -29.76
C MET A 1 -32.52 16.07 -28.89
N ASP A 2 -33.72 15.83 -29.44
CA ASP A 2 -34.94 15.41 -28.70
C ASP A 2 -35.01 13.93 -28.29
N LYS A 3 -33.87 13.23 -28.21
CA LYS A 3 -33.80 11.78 -27.90
C LYS A 3 -32.98 11.47 -26.65
N TRP A 4 -32.89 12.40 -25.69
CA TRP A 4 -32.18 12.16 -24.43
C TRP A 4 -33.11 11.48 -23.41
N HIS A 5 -32.73 10.29 -22.92
CA HIS A 5 -33.57 9.43 -22.10
C HIS A 5 -33.52 9.73 -20.58
N GLY A 6 -32.86 10.81 -20.14
CA GLY A 6 -32.73 11.21 -18.73
C GLY A 6 -32.48 12.71 -18.53
N SER A 7 -31.91 13.10 -17.40
CA SER A 7 -31.29 14.41 -17.18
C SER A 7 -29.93 14.21 -16.52
N VAL A 8 -28.92 14.95 -16.99
CA VAL A 8 -27.58 14.97 -16.39
C VAL A 8 -27.27 16.42 -16.04
N LYS A 9 -26.86 16.64 -14.80
CA LYS A 9 -26.28 17.92 -14.35
C LYS A 9 -24.79 17.72 -14.10
N PHE A 10 -24.01 18.76 -14.34
CA PHE A 10 -22.56 18.74 -14.14
C PHE A 10 -22.17 19.71 -13.02
N GLU A 11 -21.28 19.26 -12.14
CA GLU A 11 -20.69 19.99 -11.01
C GLU A 11 -19.15 19.99 -11.15
N ASP A 12 -18.46 20.81 -10.34
CA ASP A 12 -17.00 20.89 -10.23
C ASP A 12 -16.26 20.96 -11.58
N GLY A 13 -16.55 22.01 -12.35
CA GLY A 13 -15.91 22.24 -13.65
C GLY A 13 -16.14 21.10 -14.64
N ASN A 14 -17.35 20.54 -14.65
CA ASN A 14 -17.78 19.37 -15.44
C ASN A 14 -17.15 18.03 -15.07
N SER A 15 -16.36 17.94 -14.00
CA SER A 15 -15.72 16.68 -13.59
C SER A 15 -16.65 15.75 -12.79
N VAL A 16 -17.80 16.24 -12.33
CA VAL A 16 -18.80 15.48 -11.56
C VAL A 16 -20.13 15.46 -12.32
N ALA A 17 -20.68 14.29 -12.60
CA ALA A 17 -21.96 14.12 -13.28
C ALA A 17 -23.05 13.60 -12.33
N LEU A 18 -24.25 14.19 -12.39
CA LEU A 18 -25.42 13.81 -11.60
C LEU A 18 -26.50 13.30 -12.55
N ALA A 19 -26.66 11.99 -12.62
CA ALA A 19 -27.58 11.32 -13.53
C ALA A 19 -28.92 11.00 -12.85
N SER A 20 -30.02 11.46 -13.45
CA SER A 20 -31.37 11.27 -12.93
C SER A 20 -32.37 10.94 -14.05
N TYR A 21 -33.34 10.09 -13.73
CA TYR A 21 -34.49 9.82 -14.60
C TYR A 21 -35.75 10.58 -14.18
N ALA A 22 -35.62 11.54 -13.24
CA ALA A 22 -36.73 12.35 -12.75
C ALA A 22 -37.64 12.84 -13.87
N ASN A 23 -38.93 12.57 -13.72
CA ASN A 23 -39.98 13.07 -14.59
C ASN A 23 -41.29 13.17 -13.78
N PRO A 24 -42.11 14.21 -13.98
CA PRO A 24 -43.43 14.27 -13.35
C PRO A 24 -44.37 13.14 -13.81
N ASP A 25 -44.14 12.56 -14.99
CA ASP A 25 -44.94 11.49 -15.56
C ASP A 25 -44.25 10.13 -15.38
N THR A 26 -44.82 9.28 -14.53
CA THR A 26 -44.31 7.93 -14.23
C THR A 26 -44.33 7.01 -15.45
N GLY A 27 -45.29 7.18 -16.37
CA GLY A 27 -45.36 6.42 -17.62
C GLY A 27 -44.18 6.73 -18.54
N LYS A 28 -43.70 7.97 -18.55
CA LYS A 28 -42.47 8.36 -19.26
C LYS A 28 -41.21 7.75 -18.63
N ILE A 29 -41.16 7.64 -17.30
CA ILE A 29 -40.04 6.97 -16.61
C ILE A 29 -40.00 5.50 -17.03
N ILE A 30 -41.12 4.78 -16.94
CA ILE A 30 -41.21 3.38 -17.35
C ILE A 30 -40.79 3.20 -18.81
N SER A 31 -41.33 4.02 -19.72
CA SER A 31 -40.98 3.99 -21.14
C SER A 31 -39.48 4.24 -21.39
N ARG A 32 -38.85 5.14 -20.60
CA ARG A 32 -37.40 5.36 -20.65
C ARG A 32 -36.64 4.13 -20.21
N LEU A 33 -37.00 3.52 -19.08
CA LEU A 33 -36.36 2.31 -18.57
C LEU A 33 -36.40 1.18 -19.60
N VAL A 34 -37.56 0.93 -20.21
CA VAL A 34 -37.71 -0.06 -21.29
C VAL A 34 -36.77 0.24 -22.46
N ASN A 35 -36.71 1.49 -22.90
CA ASN A 35 -35.85 1.88 -24.03
C ASN A 35 -34.36 1.75 -23.69
N ILE A 36 -33.94 2.18 -22.50
CA ILE A 36 -32.55 2.08 -22.04
C ILE A 36 -32.13 0.62 -21.92
N LEU A 37 -32.97 -0.24 -21.34
CA LEU A 37 -32.68 -1.68 -21.24
C LEU A 37 -32.60 -2.37 -22.60
N LYS A 38 -33.42 -1.96 -23.59
CA LYS A 38 -33.29 -2.45 -24.98
C LYS A 38 -31.97 -2.01 -25.63
N LEU A 39 -31.57 -0.75 -25.43
CA LEU A 39 -30.29 -0.24 -25.90
C LEU A 39 -29.11 -0.93 -25.20
N PHE A 40 -29.23 -1.14 -23.89
CA PHE A 40 -28.25 -1.85 -23.09
C PHE A 40 -28.06 -3.28 -23.59
N ARG A 41 -29.14 -4.03 -23.84
CA ARG A 41 -29.07 -5.35 -24.48
C ARG A 41 -28.39 -5.33 -25.84
N THR A 42 -28.61 -4.27 -26.62
CA THR A 42 -27.93 -4.09 -27.90
C THR A 42 -26.42 -3.86 -27.70
N ALA A 43 -26.04 -3.06 -26.71
CA ALA A 43 -24.64 -2.84 -26.35
C ALA A 43 -23.96 -4.12 -25.84
N LEU A 44 -24.65 -4.92 -25.01
CA LEU A 44 -24.19 -6.24 -24.58
C LEU A 44 -23.94 -7.16 -25.78
N ALA A 45 -24.91 -7.24 -26.71
CA ALA A 45 -24.76 -8.05 -27.91
C ALA A 45 -23.55 -7.60 -28.77
N VAL A 46 -23.36 -6.29 -28.94
CA VAL A 46 -22.19 -5.74 -29.66
C VAL A 46 -20.88 -6.10 -28.98
N ALA A 47 -20.82 -6.05 -27.64
CA ALA A 47 -19.62 -6.42 -26.89
C ALA A 47 -19.33 -7.93 -26.97
N GLN A 48 -20.37 -8.78 -26.91
CA GLN A 48 -20.27 -10.23 -27.10
C GLN A 48 -19.80 -10.57 -28.53
N ASP A 49 -20.36 -9.94 -29.55
CA ASP A 49 -19.95 -10.10 -30.95
C ASP A 49 -18.49 -9.66 -31.14
N GLY A 50 -18.07 -8.62 -30.42
CA GLY A 50 -16.70 -8.13 -30.34
C GLY A 50 -15.75 -9.00 -29.50
N LYS A 51 -16.25 -10.07 -28.86
CA LYS A 51 -15.50 -10.94 -27.95
C LYS A 51 -14.86 -10.19 -26.77
N LEU A 52 -15.47 -9.09 -26.35
CA LEU A 52 -15.03 -8.31 -25.19
C LEU A 52 -15.48 -8.94 -23.87
N CYS A 53 -16.59 -9.67 -23.90
CA CYS A 53 -17.16 -10.34 -22.73
C CYS A 53 -18.01 -11.56 -23.16
N CYS A 54 -18.28 -12.45 -22.20
CA CYS A 54 -19.08 -13.65 -22.42
C CYS A 54 -20.55 -13.42 -22.01
N GLU A 55 -20.92 -13.75 -20.78
CA GLU A 55 -22.32 -13.71 -20.30
C GLU A 55 -22.54 -12.81 -19.08
N SER A 56 -21.48 -12.13 -18.67
CA SER A 56 -21.43 -11.26 -17.51
C SER A 56 -20.46 -10.12 -17.76
N PHE A 57 -20.47 -9.16 -16.85
CA PHE A 57 -19.45 -8.12 -16.71
C PHE A 57 -19.19 -7.88 -15.23
N THR A 58 -18.15 -7.14 -14.88
CA THR A 58 -17.82 -6.82 -13.50
C THR A 58 -18.16 -5.38 -13.12
N ILE A 59 -18.36 -5.13 -11.83
CA ILE A 59 -18.44 -3.80 -11.22
C ILE A 59 -17.54 -3.79 -9.99
N LEU A 60 -16.71 -2.75 -9.84
CA LEU A 60 -15.94 -2.52 -8.62
C LEU A 60 -16.81 -1.78 -7.61
N ARG A 61 -16.99 -2.35 -6.44
CA ARG A 61 -17.78 -1.77 -5.36
C ARG A 61 -17.02 -1.73 -4.05
N TYR A 62 -17.38 -0.79 -3.20
CA TYR A 62 -16.85 -0.72 -1.85
C TYR A 62 -17.49 -1.79 -0.96
N ARG A 63 -16.70 -2.49 -0.13
CA ARG A 63 -17.19 -3.63 0.67
C ARG A 63 -17.86 -3.23 2.00
N ALA A 64 -17.49 -2.08 2.58
CA ALA A 64 -17.96 -1.75 3.92
C ALA A 64 -19.37 -1.12 3.94
N TRP A 65 -20.19 -1.65 4.85
CA TRP A 65 -21.04 -0.96 5.86
C TRP A 65 -22.30 -1.76 6.26
N PHE A 66 -22.62 -2.87 5.57
CA PHE A 66 -23.87 -3.61 5.81
C PHE A 66 -23.74 -5.12 6.02
N GLU A 67 -22.52 -5.67 6.00
CA GLU A 67 -22.21 -7.01 6.52
C GLU A 67 -21.83 -6.90 8.01
N ASP A 68 -22.04 -7.97 8.78
CA ASP A 68 -21.93 -8.05 10.25
C ASP A 68 -20.83 -7.17 10.89
N GLU A 69 -21.12 -6.65 12.09
CA GLU A 69 -20.28 -5.67 12.81
C GLU A 69 -18.81 -6.08 12.99
N ASP A 70 -18.50 -7.39 12.92
CA ASP A 70 -17.18 -7.98 13.12
C ASP A 70 -16.34 -8.14 11.83
N ALA A 71 -16.91 -7.92 10.64
CA ALA A 71 -16.24 -8.13 9.33
C ALA A 71 -15.96 -6.84 8.54
N ARG A 72 -15.95 -5.69 9.22
CA ARG A 72 -15.75 -4.36 8.62
C ARG A 72 -14.31 -4.17 8.15
N ASP A 73 -14.10 -4.11 6.84
CA ASP A 73 -12.84 -3.63 6.25
C ASP A 73 -13.11 -2.47 5.26
N PRO A 74 -12.96 -1.21 5.69
CA PRO A 74 -13.13 -0.04 4.82
C PRO A 74 -11.99 0.09 3.79
N TRP A 75 -10.98 -0.75 3.80
CA TRP A 75 -9.84 -0.61 2.89
C TRP A 75 -9.88 -1.61 1.74
N VAL A 76 -11.07 -2.18 1.45
CA VAL A 76 -11.25 -3.22 0.43
C VAL A 76 -12.30 -2.85 -0.61
N VAL A 77 -11.90 -2.92 -1.88
CA VAL A 77 -12.79 -2.86 -3.04
C VAL A 77 -13.05 -4.28 -3.52
N GLU A 78 -14.31 -4.62 -3.73
CA GLU A 78 -14.73 -5.89 -4.26
C GLU A 78 -15.05 -5.79 -5.76
N VAL A 79 -14.59 -6.77 -6.53
CA VAL A 79 -15.06 -7.02 -7.90
C VAL A 79 -16.30 -7.90 -7.82
N SER A 80 -17.43 -7.39 -8.30
CA SER A 80 -18.71 -8.09 -8.30
C SER A 80 -19.16 -8.38 -9.72
N ARG A 81 -19.41 -9.65 -10.01
CA ARG A 81 -19.93 -10.13 -11.28
C ARG A 81 -21.42 -9.83 -11.41
N VAL A 82 -21.83 -9.37 -12.58
CA VAL A 82 -23.22 -9.08 -12.95
C VAL A 82 -23.58 -9.86 -14.22
N ASP A 83 -24.50 -10.80 -14.08
CA ASP A 83 -24.96 -11.63 -15.21
C ASP A 83 -25.90 -10.86 -16.15
N PHE A 84 -25.73 -11.02 -17.46
CA PHE A 84 -26.60 -10.39 -18.46
C PHE A 84 -28.07 -10.83 -18.35
N ASN A 85 -28.32 -12.02 -17.78
CA ASN A 85 -29.67 -12.50 -17.49
C ASN A 85 -30.45 -11.57 -16.57
N LEU A 86 -29.78 -10.86 -15.64
CA LEU A 86 -30.44 -9.87 -14.79
C LEU A 86 -31.01 -8.71 -15.62
N ALA A 87 -30.29 -8.25 -16.64
CA ALA A 87 -30.79 -7.19 -17.53
C ALA A 87 -31.99 -7.66 -18.38
N VAL A 88 -32.00 -8.93 -18.80
CA VAL A 88 -33.12 -9.52 -19.55
C VAL A 88 -34.36 -9.68 -18.66
N GLN A 89 -34.18 -10.18 -17.44
CA GLN A 89 -35.25 -10.33 -16.45
C GLN A 89 -35.81 -8.97 -16.05
N LEU A 90 -34.94 -7.99 -15.78
CA LEU A 90 -35.35 -6.63 -15.44
C LEU A 90 -36.14 -5.96 -16.56
N LEU A 91 -35.75 -6.16 -17.83
CA LEU A 91 -36.52 -5.66 -18.97
C LEU A 91 -37.92 -6.28 -19.02
N ALA A 92 -38.04 -7.59 -18.84
CA ALA A 92 -39.34 -8.27 -18.83
C ALA A 92 -40.22 -7.77 -17.68
N GLU A 93 -39.65 -7.58 -16.49
CA GLU A 93 -40.34 -7.03 -15.31
C GLU A 93 -40.84 -5.60 -15.55
N VAL A 94 -40.00 -4.71 -16.09
CA VAL A 94 -40.39 -3.33 -16.39
C VAL A 94 -41.41 -3.25 -17.53
N GLN A 95 -41.35 -4.15 -18.51
CA GLN A 95 -42.37 -4.25 -19.56
C GLN A 95 -43.72 -4.68 -18.99
N ALA A 96 -43.75 -5.66 -18.09
CA ALA A 96 -44.99 -6.09 -17.42
C ALA A 96 -45.63 -4.97 -16.60
N ILE A 97 -44.83 -4.08 -15.99
CA ILE A 97 -45.31 -2.87 -15.31
C ILE A 97 -46.00 -1.90 -16.29
N THR A 98 -45.62 -1.90 -17.57
CA THR A 98 -46.25 -1.06 -18.59
C THR A 98 -47.66 -1.58 -18.94
N ASP A 99 -47.88 -2.89 -18.79
CA ASP A 99 -49.10 -3.58 -19.20
C ASP A 99 -50.14 -3.69 -18.05
N ASP A 100 -49.70 -3.60 -16.78
CA ASP A 100 -50.57 -3.60 -15.59
C ASP A 100 -50.71 -2.18 -15.01
N ALA A 101 -51.96 -1.69 -14.90
CA ALA A 101 -52.26 -0.38 -14.34
C ALA A 101 -51.90 -0.25 -12.85
N ASN A 102 -51.64 -1.37 -12.16
CA ASN A 102 -51.19 -1.40 -10.78
C ASN A 102 -49.73 -1.88 -10.71
N LEU A 103 -48.81 -1.00 -10.30
CA LEU A 103 -47.42 -1.32 -9.97
C LEU A 103 -47.38 -2.36 -8.83
N GLN A 104 -47.36 -3.65 -9.16
CA GLN A 104 -47.27 -4.73 -8.17
C GLN A 104 -45.82 -5.00 -7.74
N PRO A 105 -45.56 -5.31 -6.46
CA PRO A 105 -44.21 -5.64 -5.96
C PRO A 105 -43.54 -6.85 -6.63
N ALA A 106 -44.30 -7.67 -7.36
CA ALA A 106 -43.77 -8.84 -8.06
C ALA A 106 -42.78 -8.48 -9.19
N GLY A 107 -42.88 -7.28 -9.78
CA GLY A 107 -41.96 -6.77 -10.81
C GLY A 107 -40.69 -6.10 -10.27
N LEU A 108 -40.40 -6.26 -8.97
CA LEU A 108 -39.27 -5.64 -8.28
C LEU A 108 -38.14 -6.65 -8.01
N ARG A 109 -38.40 -7.95 -8.14
CA ARG A 109 -37.49 -9.00 -7.66
C ARG A 109 -36.11 -8.87 -8.26
N THR A 110 -36.00 -8.61 -9.56
CA THR A 110 -34.70 -8.51 -10.22
C THR A 110 -33.97 -7.22 -9.86
N ALA A 111 -34.68 -6.09 -9.84
CA ALA A 111 -34.09 -4.78 -9.50
C ALA A 111 -33.59 -4.74 -8.04
N THR A 112 -34.43 -5.16 -7.09
CA THR A 112 -34.06 -5.23 -5.68
C THR A 112 -32.94 -6.24 -5.46
N LYS A 113 -33.02 -7.44 -6.07
CA LYS A 113 -31.93 -8.42 -5.98
C LYS A 113 -30.62 -7.83 -6.49
N LEU A 114 -30.60 -7.19 -7.67
CA LEU A 114 -29.38 -6.59 -8.21
C LEU A 114 -28.79 -5.56 -7.23
N VAL A 115 -29.62 -4.67 -6.70
CA VAL A 115 -29.14 -3.61 -5.82
C VAL A 115 -28.72 -4.16 -4.46
N ASP A 116 -29.42 -5.15 -3.91
CA ASP A 116 -29.06 -5.78 -2.65
C ASP A 116 -27.82 -6.69 -2.79
N ASP A 117 -27.63 -7.37 -3.92
CA ASP A 117 -26.45 -8.20 -4.19
C ASP A 117 -25.18 -7.31 -4.29
N LEU A 118 -25.30 -6.14 -4.92
CA LEU A 118 -24.19 -5.19 -5.07
C LEU A 118 -24.00 -4.29 -3.84
N PHE A 119 -25.08 -3.84 -3.23
CA PHE A 119 -25.07 -2.92 -2.10
C PHE A 119 -26.02 -3.45 -1.03
N PRO A 120 -25.64 -4.55 -0.34
CA PRO A 120 -26.43 -5.09 0.74
C PRO A 120 -26.79 -3.99 1.72
N GLY A 121 -28.00 -3.98 2.25
CA GLY A 121 -28.37 -2.99 3.26
C GLY A 121 -28.80 -1.61 2.77
N LEU A 122 -28.60 -1.27 1.49
CA LEU A 122 -29.05 0.01 0.93
C LEU A 122 -30.56 0.24 1.12
N TYR A 123 -31.35 -0.84 1.09
CA TYR A 123 -32.79 -0.79 1.32
C TYR A 123 -33.31 -1.69 2.46
N ASN A 124 -32.42 -2.28 3.29
CA ASN A 124 -32.78 -3.23 4.37
C ASN A 124 -33.67 -2.63 5.48
N ARG A 125 -34.00 -1.33 5.43
CA ARG A 125 -34.99 -0.71 6.34
C ARG A 125 -36.36 -0.43 5.72
N THR A 126 -36.58 -0.60 4.41
CA THR A 126 -37.75 0.03 3.77
C THR A 126 -38.50 -0.74 2.68
N VAL A 127 -38.02 -1.86 2.13
CA VAL A 127 -38.89 -2.68 1.25
C VAL A 127 -39.85 -3.52 2.10
N SER A 128 -40.73 -2.82 2.81
CA SER A 128 -41.97 -3.39 3.32
C SER A 128 -42.75 -3.95 2.14
N THR A 129 -43.58 -4.95 2.37
CA THR A 129 -44.62 -5.43 1.43
C THR A 129 -45.58 -4.31 0.95
N ASN A 130 -45.42 -3.09 1.47
CA ASN A 130 -46.17 -1.86 1.15
C ASN A 130 -45.32 -0.77 0.45
N ALA A 131 -44.21 -1.09 -0.22
CA ALA A 131 -43.38 -0.12 -0.94
C ALA A 131 -44.21 0.77 -1.88
N LYS A 132 -44.02 2.10 -1.83
CA LYS A 132 -44.80 3.04 -2.64
C LYS A 132 -44.45 2.89 -4.13
N PRO A 133 -45.38 3.15 -5.07
CA PRO A 133 -45.10 3.11 -6.51
C PRO A 133 -43.84 3.87 -6.96
N LEU A 134 -43.55 5.01 -6.33
CA LEU A 134 -42.35 5.81 -6.62
C LEU A 134 -41.06 5.18 -6.09
N GLU A 135 -41.09 4.46 -4.97
CA GLU A 135 -39.92 3.74 -4.45
C GLU A 135 -39.55 2.58 -5.39
N ILE A 136 -40.57 1.88 -5.93
CA ILE A 136 -40.39 0.83 -6.94
C ILE A 136 -39.69 1.40 -8.18
N LEU A 137 -40.21 2.51 -8.71
CA LEU A 137 -39.60 3.17 -9.88
C LEU A 137 -38.21 3.71 -9.58
N HIS A 138 -37.94 4.17 -8.36
CA HIS A 138 -36.62 4.60 -7.93
C HIS A 138 -35.62 3.44 -7.99
N ILE A 139 -35.93 2.30 -7.35
CA ILE A 139 -35.06 1.11 -7.33
C ILE A 139 -34.81 0.60 -8.76
N CYS A 140 -35.86 0.48 -9.57
CA CYS A 140 -35.71 0.08 -10.98
C CYS A 140 -34.83 1.07 -11.77
N SER A 141 -34.99 2.38 -11.53
CA SER A 141 -34.17 3.40 -12.18
C SER A 141 -32.72 3.32 -11.75
N LEU A 142 -32.47 3.14 -10.45
CA LEU A 142 -31.13 3.02 -9.90
C LEU A 142 -30.43 1.75 -10.41
N ALA A 143 -31.13 0.62 -10.43
CA ALA A 143 -30.65 -0.63 -11.03
C ALA A 143 -30.21 -0.43 -12.49
N VAL A 144 -31.06 0.20 -13.32
CA VAL A 144 -30.72 0.49 -14.73
C VAL A 144 -29.52 1.44 -14.84
N GLN A 145 -29.42 2.44 -13.98
CA GLN A 145 -28.28 3.35 -13.94
C GLN A 145 -26.97 2.65 -13.55
N ILE A 146 -27.01 1.74 -12.55
CA ILE A 146 -25.88 0.92 -12.13
C ILE A 146 -25.43 0.01 -13.28
N LEU A 147 -26.37 -0.68 -13.95
CA LEU A 147 -26.04 -1.56 -15.07
C LEU A 147 -25.36 -0.82 -16.22
N THR A 148 -25.93 0.32 -16.63
CA THR A 148 -25.42 1.09 -17.77
C THR A 148 -24.08 1.76 -17.47
N THR A 149 -23.96 2.40 -16.30
CA THR A 149 -22.70 3.07 -15.90
C THR A 149 -21.60 2.05 -15.55
N GLY A 150 -21.97 0.96 -14.88
CA GLY A 150 -21.06 -0.13 -14.54
C GLY A 150 -20.50 -0.81 -15.78
N PHE A 151 -21.35 -1.05 -16.80
CA PHE A 151 -20.91 -1.62 -18.07
C PHE A 151 -20.03 -0.67 -18.88
N GLU A 152 -20.38 0.62 -18.94
CA GLU A 152 -19.52 1.64 -19.57
C GLU A 152 -18.13 1.65 -18.93
N SER A 153 -18.08 1.58 -17.59
CA SER A 153 -16.84 1.48 -16.82
C SER A 153 -16.09 0.17 -17.13
N TYR A 154 -16.79 -0.97 -17.18
CA TYR A 154 -16.22 -2.28 -17.50
C TYR A 154 -15.57 -2.33 -18.88
N ILE A 155 -16.20 -1.75 -19.91
CA ILE A 155 -15.61 -1.68 -21.25
C ILE A 155 -14.30 -0.87 -21.27
N GLN A 156 -14.08 -0.01 -20.28
CA GLN A 156 -12.85 0.74 -20.05
C GLN A 156 -11.94 0.05 -19.01
N ALA A 157 -12.17 -1.23 -18.70
CA ALA A 157 -11.48 -2.00 -17.64
C ALA A 157 -11.54 -1.32 -16.26
N HIS A 158 -12.58 -0.51 -16.04
CA HIS A 158 -12.75 0.39 -14.89
C HIS A 158 -11.61 1.41 -14.69
N GLU A 159 -10.68 1.56 -15.63
CA GLU A 159 -9.52 2.42 -15.50
C GLU A 159 -9.84 3.89 -15.82
N GLY A 160 -9.45 4.78 -14.91
CA GLY A 160 -9.49 6.22 -15.14
C GLY A 160 -10.90 6.80 -15.24
N SER A 161 -10.95 8.08 -15.59
CA SER A 161 -12.19 8.85 -15.71
C SER A 161 -13.07 8.33 -16.84
N LEU A 162 -14.39 8.36 -16.65
CA LEU A 162 -15.33 8.08 -17.73
C LEU A 162 -15.31 9.22 -18.73
N GLN A 163 -15.01 8.92 -19.99
CA GLN A 163 -15.06 9.89 -21.07
C GLN A 163 -15.78 9.33 -22.30
N PRO A 164 -17.12 9.27 -22.28
CA PRO A 164 -17.90 8.97 -23.47
C PRO A 164 -17.55 9.92 -24.61
N CYS A 165 -17.56 9.42 -25.86
CA CYS A 165 -17.14 10.18 -27.04
C CYS A 165 -17.90 11.49 -27.33
N PHE A 166 -19.01 11.73 -26.63
CA PHE A 166 -19.82 12.93 -26.75
C PHE A 166 -19.59 13.95 -25.62
N LEU A 167 -18.70 13.66 -24.67
CA LEU A 167 -18.28 14.59 -23.62
C LEU A 167 -16.86 15.09 -23.91
N ASP A 168 -16.68 16.40 -23.85
CA ASP A 168 -15.37 17.03 -24.01
C ASP A 168 -14.47 16.81 -22.77
N ASP A 169 -15.07 16.89 -21.58
CA ASP A 169 -14.39 16.77 -20.30
C ASP A 169 -14.51 15.34 -19.70
N PRO A 170 -13.42 14.79 -19.12
CA PRO A 170 -13.45 13.50 -18.44
C PRO A 170 -14.19 13.58 -17.10
N ILE A 171 -15.08 12.63 -16.84
CA ILE A 171 -15.88 12.55 -15.61
C ILE A 171 -15.16 11.71 -14.57
N LYS A 172 -14.76 12.34 -13.47
CA LYS A 172 -14.06 11.71 -12.33
C LYS A 172 -15.01 11.12 -11.30
N LYS A 173 -16.25 11.59 -11.26
CA LYS A 173 -17.27 11.17 -10.29
C LYS A 173 -18.66 11.18 -10.91
N VAL A 174 -19.45 10.15 -10.65
CA VAL A 174 -20.84 10.04 -11.11
C VAL A 174 -21.76 9.76 -9.93
N LYS A 175 -22.82 10.56 -9.74
CA LYS A 175 -23.90 10.31 -8.79
C LYS A 175 -25.12 9.77 -9.54
N LEU A 176 -25.59 8.58 -9.19
CA LEU A 176 -26.73 7.88 -9.77
C LEU A 176 -27.94 8.04 -8.84
N LEU A 177 -28.90 8.89 -9.22
CA LEU A 177 -29.97 9.36 -8.32
C LEU A 177 -31.32 8.64 -8.51
N GLY A 178 -31.39 7.62 -9.37
CA GLY A 178 -32.64 6.97 -9.76
C GLY A 178 -33.63 7.98 -10.34
N ILE A 179 -34.83 8.06 -9.77
CA ILE A 179 -35.85 9.06 -10.15
C ILE A 179 -35.73 10.40 -9.40
N SER A 180 -34.80 10.57 -8.47
CA SER A 180 -34.68 11.83 -7.71
C SER A 180 -33.84 12.86 -8.46
N ALA A 181 -34.16 14.14 -8.26
CA ALA A 181 -33.36 15.25 -8.78
C ALA A 181 -32.35 15.79 -7.74
N THR A 182 -32.40 15.29 -6.50
CA THR A 182 -31.54 15.69 -5.38
C THR A 182 -31.05 14.46 -4.62
N THR A 183 -30.07 14.64 -3.74
CA THR A 183 -29.49 13.58 -2.90
C THR A 183 -30.25 13.35 -1.59
N GLU A 184 -31.30 14.13 -1.32
CA GLU A 184 -31.97 14.16 -0.01
C GLU A 184 -33.16 13.18 0.10
N GLN A 185 -33.72 12.78 -1.04
CA GLN A 185 -35.02 12.09 -1.05
C GLN A 185 -34.91 10.57 -0.94
N TYR A 186 -33.94 9.98 -1.64
CA TYR A 186 -33.76 8.53 -1.73
C TYR A 186 -32.27 8.20 -1.64
N PRO A 187 -31.91 6.99 -1.17
CA PRO A 187 -30.56 6.49 -1.28
C PRO A 187 -30.07 6.52 -2.72
N PHE A 188 -28.78 6.70 -2.91
CA PHE A 188 -28.19 6.83 -4.24
C PHE A 188 -26.83 6.13 -4.28
N VAL A 189 -26.30 5.92 -5.49
CA VAL A 189 -24.98 5.32 -5.69
C VAL A 189 -24.04 6.35 -6.26
N VAL A 190 -22.80 6.36 -5.80
CA VAL A 190 -21.73 7.22 -6.29
C VAL A 190 -20.63 6.35 -6.86
N ALA A 191 -20.14 6.67 -8.05
CA ALA A 191 -18.95 6.10 -8.64
C ALA A 191 -17.82 7.14 -8.56
N THR A 192 -16.68 6.81 -7.96
CA THR A 192 -15.53 7.72 -7.74
C THR A 192 -14.22 7.01 -8.09
N LEU A 193 -13.23 7.76 -8.59
CA LEU A 193 -11.88 7.24 -8.83
C LEU A 193 -11.11 6.99 -7.55
N MET A 194 -10.55 5.78 -7.40
CA MET A 194 -9.78 5.35 -6.24
C MET A 194 -8.49 4.66 -6.68
N GLU A 195 -7.43 4.76 -5.87
CA GLU A 195 -6.19 4.01 -6.10
C GLU A 195 -6.23 2.64 -5.42
N LEU A 196 -5.68 1.62 -6.09
CA LEU A 196 -5.51 0.28 -5.52
C LEU A 196 -4.08 0.09 -4.97
N THR A 197 -3.87 -0.88 -4.08
CA THR A 197 -2.54 -1.24 -3.54
C THR A 197 -1.69 -1.99 -4.58
N CYS A 198 -1.54 -3.31 -4.45
CA CYS A 198 -0.73 -4.12 -5.39
C CYS A 198 -1.23 -3.99 -6.83
N MET A 199 -2.55 -3.94 -7.00
CA MET A 199 -3.18 -3.82 -8.32
C MET A 199 -3.06 -2.41 -8.90
N GLY A 200 -2.83 -1.38 -8.09
CA GLY A 200 -2.57 -0.03 -8.58
C GLY A 200 -1.23 0.04 -9.32
N GLU A 201 -0.22 -0.69 -8.84
CA GLU A 201 1.06 -0.83 -9.55
C GLU A 201 0.93 -1.59 -10.88
N MET A 202 -0.07 -2.46 -11.00
CA MET A 202 -0.41 -3.13 -12.26
C MET A 202 -1.05 -2.16 -13.25
N LEU A 203 -2.05 -1.41 -12.82
CA LEU A 203 -2.89 -0.60 -13.71
C LEU A 203 -2.28 0.77 -14.03
N LEU A 204 -1.44 1.30 -13.14
CA LEU A 204 -0.83 2.64 -13.23
C LEU A 204 -1.85 3.79 -13.31
N LYS A 205 -3.13 3.50 -13.07
CA LYS A 205 -4.25 4.44 -13.09
C LYS A 205 -5.22 4.12 -11.94
N PRO A 206 -5.96 5.13 -11.43
CA PRO A 206 -7.04 4.87 -10.51
C PRO A 206 -8.17 4.12 -11.20
N VAL A 207 -9.02 3.45 -10.42
CA VAL A 207 -10.18 2.71 -10.90
C VAL A 207 -11.47 3.33 -10.41
N LEU A 208 -12.54 3.23 -11.20
CA LEU A 208 -13.86 3.74 -10.84
C LEU A 208 -14.59 2.75 -9.91
N VAL A 209 -14.80 3.16 -8.66
CA VAL A 209 -15.42 2.35 -7.60
C VAL A 209 -16.78 2.89 -7.22
N PHE A 210 -17.77 2.00 -7.14
CA PHE A 210 -19.14 2.30 -6.77
C PHE A 210 -19.36 2.14 -5.27
N SER A 211 -20.04 3.11 -4.66
CA SER A 211 -20.39 3.15 -3.25
C SER A 211 -21.84 3.57 -3.06
N ALA A 212 -22.53 2.91 -2.14
CA ALA A 212 -23.85 3.32 -1.68
C ALA A 212 -23.76 4.58 -0.79
N CYS A 213 -24.76 5.45 -0.88
CA CYS A 213 -24.92 6.64 -0.03
C CYS A 213 -26.36 6.74 0.47
N ASP A 214 -26.54 6.98 1.77
CA ASP A 214 -27.84 7.27 2.37
C ASP A 214 -28.14 8.76 2.28
N SER A 215 -29.40 9.12 2.06
CA SER A 215 -29.85 10.51 1.97
C SER A 215 -29.87 11.23 3.32
N LYS A 216 -29.81 10.49 4.44
CA LYS A 216 -29.87 11.02 5.81
C LYS A 216 -28.50 11.26 6.44
N ASP A 217 -27.47 10.57 5.95
CA ASP A 217 -26.08 10.74 6.39
C ASP A 217 -25.26 11.22 5.18
N ILE A 218 -25.19 12.55 4.99
CA ILE A 218 -24.41 13.22 3.92
C ILE A 218 -22.91 13.17 4.25
N THR A 219 -22.43 12.05 4.75
CA THR A 219 -21.03 11.67 4.58
C THR A 219 -21.06 10.65 3.47
N CYS A 220 -20.68 11.05 2.25
CA CYS A 220 -20.21 10.05 1.30
C CYS A 220 -19.20 9.22 2.08
N LEU A 221 -19.42 7.90 2.20
CA LEU A 221 -18.61 6.99 3.02
C LEU A 221 -17.15 6.85 2.54
N LEU A 222 -16.76 7.69 1.60
CA LEU A 222 -15.42 7.94 1.13
C LEU A 222 -14.92 9.17 1.89
N GLY A 223 -13.86 9.03 2.68
CA GLY A 223 -13.08 10.16 3.19
C GLY A 223 -12.62 11.02 2.02
N ALA A 224 -13.45 11.97 1.61
CA ALA A 224 -13.33 12.69 0.36
C ALA A 224 -12.24 13.78 0.38
N ASP A 225 -11.31 13.73 1.34
CA ASP A 225 -10.20 14.68 1.46
C ASP A 225 -8.81 14.02 1.54
N ASP A 226 -8.69 12.68 1.62
CA ASP A 226 -7.38 12.04 1.70
C ASP A 226 -7.10 11.18 0.46
N SER A 227 -6.67 11.86 -0.60
CA SER A 227 -6.19 11.28 -1.87
C SER A 227 -4.99 10.31 -1.73
N SER A 228 -4.54 10.02 -0.50
CA SER A 228 -3.37 9.20 -0.20
C SER A 228 -3.67 7.73 0.14
N SER A 229 -4.94 7.35 0.33
CA SER A 229 -5.29 5.99 0.78
C SER A 229 -5.54 5.01 -0.38
N LYS A 230 -4.66 4.00 -0.50
CA LYS A 230 -4.78 2.91 -1.49
C LYS A 230 -5.63 1.77 -0.94
N LEU A 231 -6.44 1.17 -1.79
CA LEU A 231 -7.38 0.10 -1.42
C LEU A 231 -6.92 -1.27 -1.92
N ASP A 232 -7.16 -2.31 -1.12
CA ASP A 232 -6.96 -3.69 -1.52
C ASP A 232 -8.07 -4.16 -2.46
N LEU A 233 -7.75 -5.15 -3.29
CA LEU A 233 -8.72 -5.74 -4.22
C LEU A 233 -9.22 -7.09 -3.70
N PHE A 234 -10.53 -7.28 -3.66
CA PHE A 234 -11.18 -8.55 -3.36
C PHE A 234 -11.91 -9.07 -4.59
N THR A 235 -11.35 -10.08 -5.25
CA THR A 235 -11.83 -10.56 -6.56
C THR A 235 -11.66 -12.06 -6.68
N SER A 236 -12.43 -12.71 -7.53
CA SER A 236 -12.13 -14.09 -7.95
C SER A 236 -11.08 -14.07 -9.06
N PRO A 237 -10.27 -15.13 -9.22
CA PRO A 237 -9.35 -15.28 -10.35
C PRO A 237 -10.02 -15.17 -11.72
N GLU A 238 -11.25 -15.70 -11.87
CA GLU A 238 -12.02 -15.60 -13.11
C GLU A 238 -12.45 -14.16 -13.40
N ASP A 239 -12.98 -13.46 -12.40
CA ASP A 239 -13.41 -12.07 -12.55
C ASP A 239 -12.20 -11.14 -12.77
N LEU A 240 -11.06 -11.42 -12.14
CA LEU A 240 -9.82 -10.67 -12.38
C LEU A 240 -9.40 -10.70 -13.86
N ILE A 241 -9.41 -11.89 -14.48
CA ILE A 241 -9.04 -12.06 -15.90
C ILE A 241 -10.13 -11.49 -16.81
N ASP A 242 -11.40 -11.61 -16.44
CA ASP A 242 -12.51 -11.00 -17.17
C ASP A 242 -12.36 -9.47 -17.22
N THR A 243 -11.98 -8.84 -16.11
CA THR A 243 -11.85 -7.38 -16.02
C THR A 243 -10.58 -6.82 -16.67
N TRP A 244 -9.40 -7.36 -16.35
CA TRP A 244 -8.11 -6.78 -16.75
C TRP A 244 -7.26 -7.70 -17.62
N GLY A 245 -7.88 -8.73 -18.19
CA GLY A 245 -7.21 -9.62 -19.13
C GLY A 245 -6.64 -8.88 -20.33
N PRO A 246 -5.76 -9.56 -21.11
CA PRO A 246 -5.51 -10.99 -21.07
C PRO A 246 -4.57 -11.40 -19.93
N GLY A 247 -4.77 -12.61 -19.41
CA GLY A 247 -3.84 -13.24 -18.49
C GLY A 247 -3.78 -14.76 -18.64
N GLN A 248 -2.79 -15.38 -18.03
CA GLN A 248 -2.52 -16.82 -18.15
C GLN A 248 -2.46 -17.47 -16.78
N PHE A 249 -3.29 -18.49 -16.58
CA PHE A 249 -3.21 -19.33 -15.40
C PHE A 249 -1.97 -20.22 -15.45
N LEU A 250 -1.22 -20.25 -14.37
CA LEU A 250 -0.10 -21.15 -14.20
C LEU A 250 -0.54 -22.36 -13.38
N LEU A 251 -0.45 -23.54 -14.01
CA LEU A 251 -0.79 -24.82 -13.39
C LEU A 251 0.49 -25.56 -12.96
N PRO A 252 0.60 -25.95 -11.69
CA PRO A 252 1.64 -26.89 -11.25
C PRO A 252 1.50 -28.25 -11.92
N PRO A 253 2.60 -28.96 -12.21
CA PRO A 253 2.57 -30.27 -12.89
C PRO A 253 1.66 -31.31 -12.23
N GLU A 254 1.50 -31.23 -10.91
CA GLU A 254 0.72 -32.19 -10.12
C GLU A 254 -0.67 -31.66 -9.68
N SER A 255 -1.06 -30.46 -10.11
CA SER A 255 -2.31 -29.82 -9.69
C SER A 255 -3.18 -29.45 -10.89
N ARG A 256 -4.50 -29.67 -10.76
CA ARG A 256 -5.50 -29.14 -11.71
C ARG A 256 -5.95 -27.72 -11.39
N GLN A 257 -5.60 -27.21 -10.21
CA GLN A 257 -5.88 -25.83 -9.81
C GLN A 257 -4.68 -24.95 -10.14
N PRO A 258 -4.92 -23.73 -10.66
CA PRO A 258 -3.85 -22.78 -10.86
C PRO A 258 -3.24 -22.35 -9.53
N SER A 259 -1.99 -21.94 -9.56
CA SER A 259 -1.24 -21.42 -8.42
C SER A 259 -0.93 -19.94 -8.56
N ALA A 260 -0.98 -19.41 -9.78
CA ALA A 260 -0.79 -18.00 -10.09
C ALA A 260 -1.47 -17.61 -11.41
N ILE A 261 -1.57 -16.31 -11.63
CA ILE A 261 -2.12 -15.67 -12.82
C ILE A 261 -1.06 -14.72 -13.37
N LEU A 262 -0.52 -14.98 -14.54
CA LEU A 262 0.31 -14.00 -15.25
C LEU A 262 -0.60 -12.94 -15.86
N ILE A 263 -0.36 -11.68 -15.54
CA ILE A 263 -1.19 -10.56 -16.02
C ILE A 263 -0.36 -9.27 -16.02
N ASN A 264 -0.44 -8.52 -17.12
CA ASN A 264 0.27 -7.26 -17.37
C ASN A 264 1.77 -7.27 -17.02
N ASP A 265 2.55 -8.19 -17.61
CA ASP A 265 3.99 -8.41 -17.37
C ASP A 265 4.39 -8.76 -15.91
N GLY A 266 3.39 -8.95 -15.04
CA GLY A 266 3.55 -9.42 -13.67
C GLY A 266 2.81 -10.72 -13.44
N ALA A 267 2.64 -11.05 -12.16
CA ALA A 267 1.81 -12.17 -11.76
C ALA A 267 1.05 -11.85 -10.48
N VAL A 268 -0.22 -12.24 -10.43
CA VAL A 268 -0.92 -12.47 -9.18
C VAL A 268 -0.56 -13.86 -8.68
N TYR A 269 0.03 -13.95 -7.51
CA TYR A 269 0.38 -15.23 -6.91
C TYR A 269 0.01 -15.21 -5.44
N GLN A 270 -0.29 -16.39 -4.92
CA GLN A 270 -0.46 -16.56 -3.49
C GLN A 270 0.91 -16.36 -2.85
N GLY A 271 1.04 -15.30 -2.07
CA GLY A 271 2.16 -15.15 -1.17
C GLY A 271 1.90 -16.03 0.04
N ASN A 272 1.87 -15.42 1.18
CA ASN A 272 1.66 -16.12 2.41
C ASN A 272 0.19 -15.88 2.80
N GLY A 273 -0.73 -16.72 2.30
CA GLY A 273 -2.17 -16.64 2.57
C GLY A 273 -2.93 -15.48 1.92
N GLU A 274 -2.30 -14.33 1.69
CA GLU A 274 -2.81 -13.26 0.85
C GLU A 274 -2.19 -13.30 -0.54
N PHE A 275 -2.90 -12.73 -1.50
CA PHE A 275 -2.44 -12.65 -2.87
C PHE A 275 -1.76 -11.30 -3.09
N HIS A 276 -0.77 -11.28 -3.98
CA HIS A 276 -0.08 -10.06 -4.35
C HIS A 276 0.13 -10.07 -5.85
N TRP A 277 0.12 -8.88 -6.44
CA TRP A 277 0.62 -8.69 -7.80
C TRP A 277 2.06 -8.16 -7.76
N GLY A 278 2.91 -8.63 -8.66
CA GLY A 278 4.24 -8.04 -8.82
C GLY A 278 4.95 -8.48 -10.09
N LYS A 279 5.87 -7.64 -10.59
CA LYS A 279 6.74 -7.94 -11.74
C LYS A 279 7.93 -8.81 -11.33
N GLY A 280 8.32 -9.75 -12.19
CA GLY A 280 9.54 -10.55 -12.00
C GLY A 280 9.41 -11.76 -11.05
N SER A 281 8.22 -12.33 -10.89
CA SER A 281 8.02 -13.52 -10.05
C SER A 281 8.68 -14.78 -10.65
N SER A 282 9.67 -15.37 -9.96
CA SER A 282 10.24 -16.66 -10.35
C SER A 282 9.21 -17.81 -10.38
N ARG A 283 9.40 -18.73 -11.33
CA ARG A 283 8.51 -19.86 -11.63
C ARG A 283 8.13 -20.67 -10.39
N ASP A 284 9.01 -20.80 -9.41
CA ASP A 284 8.75 -21.61 -8.21
C ASP A 284 7.66 -21.05 -7.27
N LYS A 285 7.50 -19.73 -7.06
CA LYS A 285 6.30 -19.25 -6.30
C LYS A 285 5.05 -19.29 -7.15
N LEU A 286 5.20 -19.11 -8.46
CA LEU A 286 4.07 -19.20 -9.36
C LEU A 286 3.49 -20.61 -9.40
N LEU A 287 4.20 -21.61 -8.87
CA LEU A 287 3.78 -23.00 -8.72
C LEU A 287 3.42 -23.38 -7.27
N THR A 288 3.58 -22.47 -6.30
CA THR A 288 3.18 -22.69 -4.91
C THR A 288 1.85 -22.00 -4.63
N GLY A 289 0.93 -22.71 -3.97
CA GLY A 289 -0.42 -22.21 -3.69
C GLY A 289 -1.46 -22.90 -4.53
N LYS A 290 -2.72 -22.75 -4.12
CA LYS A 290 -3.88 -23.27 -4.84
C LYS A 290 -4.90 -22.16 -4.91
N MET A 291 -5.31 -21.87 -6.13
CA MET A 291 -6.24 -20.82 -6.43
C MET A 291 -7.45 -21.48 -7.09
N GLU A 292 -8.60 -21.38 -6.43
CA GLU A 292 -9.86 -21.81 -7.01
C GLU A 292 -10.44 -20.66 -7.82
N LEU A 293 -10.80 -20.93 -9.08
CA LEU A 293 -11.12 -19.89 -10.07
C LEU A 293 -12.29 -18.98 -9.66
N SER A 294 -13.26 -19.54 -8.94
CA SER A 294 -14.48 -18.85 -8.50
C SER A 294 -14.41 -18.33 -7.07
N THR A 295 -13.39 -18.71 -6.30
CA THR A 295 -13.26 -18.26 -4.90
C THR A 295 -12.61 -16.89 -4.87
N LYS A 296 -13.26 -15.94 -4.19
CA LYS A 296 -12.69 -14.59 -4.03
C LYS A 296 -11.46 -14.60 -3.14
N ILE A 297 -10.47 -13.84 -3.56
CA ILE A 297 -9.16 -13.67 -2.95
C ILE A 297 -8.91 -12.18 -2.70
N ARG A 298 -8.20 -11.86 -1.60
CA ARG A 298 -7.73 -10.51 -1.31
C ARG A 298 -6.33 -10.31 -1.88
N ILE A 299 -6.12 -9.20 -2.58
CA ILE A 299 -4.84 -8.77 -3.13
C ILE A 299 -4.43 -7.44 -2.47
N GLY A 300 -3.42 -7.43 -1.57
CA GLY A 300 -3.10 -6.29 -0.68
C GLY A 300 -1.66 -6.19 -0.17
N ALA A 301 -1.33 -5.31 0.80
CA ALA A 301 0.03 -5.15 1.39
C ALA A 301 0.14 -5.69 2.84
N PRO A 302 1.30 -6.21 3.33
CA PRO A 302 1.41 -6.92 4.62
C PRO A 302 1.29 -6.03 5.88
N VAL A 303 1.91 -4.84 5.88
CA VAL A 303 1.73 -3.83 6.94
C VAL A 303 0.64 -2.85 6.54
N THR A 304 -0.36 -2.69 7.41
CA THR A 304 -1.47 -1.76 7.21
C THR A 304 -1.40 -0.60 8.21
N ARG A 305 -2.03 0.53 7.85
CA ARG A 305 -2.14 1.71 8.71
C ARG A 305 -3.47 1.66 9.46
N ASN A 306 -3.44 1.77 10.79
CA ASN A 306 -4.66 1.89 11.59
C ASN A 306 -5.00 3.36 11.85
N ASP A 307 -5.92 3.88 11.05
CA ASP A 307 -6.41 5.27 11.15
C ASP A 307 -7.37 5.51 12.32
N SER A 308 -7.82 4.45 13.01
CA SER A 308 -8.65 4.56 14.21
C SER A 308 -7.83 4.74 15.49
N CYS A 309 -6.50 4.74 15.40
CA CYS A 309 -5.62 4.93 16.54
C CYS A 309 -5.66 6.39 17.02
N GLN A 310 -6.04 6.58 18.29
CA GLN A 310 -6.03 7.88 18.96
C GLN A 310 -4.78 8.01 19.85
N LEU A 311 -3.60 7.93 19.23
CA LEU A 311 -2.34 8.10 19.94
C LEU A 311 -2.22 9.57 20.41
N ASP A 312 -2.10 9.77 21.72
CA ASP A 312 -1.71 11.06 22.27
C ASP A 312 -0.18 11.18 22.23
N GLU A 313 0.33 11.88 21.21
CA GLU A 313 1.77 12.01 20.99
C GLU A 313 2.47 12.81 22.10
N GLU A 314 1.80 13.81 22.70
CA GLU A 314 2.35 14.61 23.79
C GLU A 314 2.50 13.76 25.06
N GLN A 315 1.46 13.00 25.41
CA GLN A 315 1.53 12.07 26.54
C GLN A 315 2.62 11.02 26.31
N HIS A 316 2.70 10.43 25.12
CA HIS A 316 3.74 9.46 24.80
C HIS A 316 5.15 10.04 24.84
N HIS A 317 5.34 11.27 24.38
CA HIS A 317 6.65 11.94 24.44
C HIS A 317 7.11 12.12 25.88
N ASN A 318 6.20 12.51 26.78
CA ASN A 318 6.48 12.63 28.21
C ASN A 318 6.79 11.27 28.86
N ASP A 319 6.02 10.23 28.53
CA ASP A 319 6.21 8.88 29.05
C ASP A 319 7.55 8.26 28.60
N CYS A 320 8.08 8.70 27.45
CA CYS A 320 9.33 8.19 26.87
C CYS A 320 10.56 9.07 27.15
N ALA A 321 10.42 10.12 27.95
CA ALA A 321 11.46 11.13 28.15
C ALA A 321 12.81 10.54 28.60
N ASP A 322 12.80 9.49 29.42
CA ASP A 322 14.00 8.82 29.93
C ASP A 322 14.82 8.10 28.84
N PHE A 323 14.19 7.79 27.71
CA PHE A 323 14.78 7.08 26.57
C PHE A 323 15.20 8.02 25.44
N LEU A 324 14.91 9.32 25.57
CA LEU A 324 15.35 10.33 24.62
C LEU A 324 16.85 10.61 24.81
N ARG A 325 17.55 10.72 23.68
CA ARG A 325 18.97 11.08 23.59
C ARG A 325 19.17 12.16 22.55
N GLU A 326 20.21 12.96 22.76
CA GLU A 326 20.64 13.96 21.78
C GLU A 326 21.40 13.27 20.63
N LEU A 327 20.84 13.36 19.43
CA LEU A 327 21.43 12.91 18.18
C LEU A 327 22.70 13.72 17.89
N GLY A 328 23.69 13.09 17.26
CA GLY A 328 24.98 13.73 16.96
C GLY A 328 25.95 13.85 18.14
N THR A 329 25.56 13.38 19.33
CA THR A 329 26.45 13.29 20.49
C THR A 329 26.86 11.84 20.74
N ARG A 330 28.15 11.60 21.01
CA ARG A 330 28.67 10.26 21.34
C ARG A 330 29.67 10.31 22.47
N SER A 331 29.66 9.27 23.31
CA SER A 331 30.70 9.06 24.31
C SER A 331 32.02 8.66 23.61
N PRO A 332 33.19 9.04 24.15
CA PRO A 332 34.46 8.72 23.52
C PRO A 332 34.70 7.20 23.41
N GLY A 333 35.06 6.73 22.21
CA GLY A 333 35.42 5.35 21.91
C GLY A 333 36.89 5.20 21.52
N PHE A 334 37.44 3.99 21.62
CA PHE A 334 38.82 3.68 21.26
C PHE A 334 38.89 3.07 19.84
N ASP A 335 39.68 3.69 18.95
CA ASP A 335 40.11 3.08 17.69
C ASP A 335 41.55 2.56 17.84
N LEU A 336 41.80 1.33 17.38
CA LEU A 336 43.06 0.62 17.59
C LEU A 336 44.11 0.97 16.49
N GLU A 337 45.25 1.59 16.86
CA GLU A 337 46.13 2.30 15.90
C GLU A 337 47.45 1.61 15.44
N GLU A 338 48.19 0.84 16.25
CA GLU A 338 49.60 0.50 15.91
C GLU A 338 50.15 -0.85 16.41
N LEU A 339 50.91 -1.57 15.55
CA LEU A 339 51.53 -2.88 15.79
C LEU A 339 53.05 -2.73 16.04
N GLN A 340 53.55 -3.16 17.21
CA GLN A 340 54.95 -2.97 17.63
C GLN A 340 55.72 -4.31 17.70
N PHE A 341 56.99 -4.28 17.26
CA PHE A 341 57.95 -5.38 17.40
C PHE A 341 59.05 -5.02 18.41
N GLY A 342 59.25 -5.86 19.43
CA GLY A 342 60.30 -5.71 20.43
C GLY A 342 61.22 -6.93 20.47
N LEU A 343 62.52 -6.69 20.53
CA LEU A 343 63.56 -7.71 20.64
C LEU A 343 64.37 -7.42 21.90
N GLN A 344 64.23 -8.25 22.94
CA GLN A 344 64.95 -8.08 24.20
C GLN A 344 65.95 -9.22 24.39
N GLY A 345 67.24 -8.88 24.51
CA GLY A 345 68.33 -9.84 24.60
C GLY A 345 69.13 -9.68 25.89
N CYS A 346 68.98 -10.63 26.81
CA CYS A 346 70.05 -11.03 27.73
C CYS A 346 69.80 -12.47 28.21
N SER A 347 70.71 -13.37 27.86
CA SER A 347 70.72 -14.84 28.09
C SER A 347 69.59 -15.68 27.45
N ASN A 348 68.39 -15.14 27.23
CA ASN A 348 67.32 -15.77 26.44
C ASN A 348 66.76 -14.76 25.42
N VAL A 349 66.59 -15.18 24.16
CA VAL A 349 65.94 -14.36 23.14
C VAL A 349 64.43 -14.55 23.27
N LEU A 350 63.72 -13.53 23.78
CA LEU A 350 62.27 -13.50 23.76
C LEU A 350 61.81 -12.66 22.57
N VAL A 351 61.18 -13.29 21.59
CA VAL A 351 60.50 -12.60 20.48
C VAL A 351 59.05 -12.41 20.90
N GLN A 352 58.63 -11.17 21.15
CA GLN A 352 57.22 -10.82 21.34
C GLN A 352 56.71 -10.10 20.10
N ALA A 353 55.68 -10.69 19.48
CA ALA A 353 54.90 -10.07 18.42
C ALA A 353 53.54 -9.68 18.98
N ASN A 354 53.28 -8.38 19.12
CA ASN A 354 51.95 -7.88 19.44
C ASN A 354 51.27 -7.48 18.14
N ALA A 355 50.03 -7.92 17.89
CA ALA A 355 49.29 -7.64 16.67
C ALA A 355 48.18 -6.59 16.90
N THR A 356 48.18 -5.53 16.09
CA THR A 356 47.20 -4.43 16.16
C THR A 356 46.64 -4.17 14.76
N TYR A 357 45.35 -4.40 14.57
CA TYR A 357 44.69 -4.37 13.26
C TYR A 357 44.04 -3.01 12.99
N LYS A 358 44.49 -2.29 11.95
CA LYS A 358 43.79 -1.08 11.45
C LYS A 358 42.81 -1.47 10.34
N ARG A 359 41.54 -1.60 10.69
CA ARG A 359 40.44 -1.74 9.73
C ARG A 359 40.26 -0.40 9.02
N SER A 360 40.45 -0.34 7.70
CA SER A 360 39.99 0.83 6.93
C SER A 360 38.46 0.76 6.87
N PRO A 361 37.72 1.68 7.51
CA PRO A 361 36.28 1.67 7.43
C PRO A 361 35.90 1.95 5.97
N GLY A 362 35.22 0.99 5.32
CA GLY A 362 34.61 1.25 4.03
C GLY A 362 33.65 2.43 4.15
N VAL A 363 33.47 3.21 3.09
CA VAL A 363 32.52 4.34 3.09
C VAL A 363 31.11 3.79 2.87
N THR A 364 30.19 4.05 3.81
CA THR A 364 28.78 3.62 3.68
C THR A 364 28.04 4.48 2.65
N SER A 365 26.93 3.98 2.12
CA SER A 365 26.04 4.76 1.23
C SER A 365 25.50 6.00 1.95
N LYS A 366 25.18 5.85 3.25
CA LYS A 366 24.77 6.96 4.12
C LYS A 366 25.84 8.04 4.20
N GLN A 367 27.08 7.67 4.52
CA GLN A 367 28.22 8.60 4.56
C GLN A 367 28.47 9.28 3.21
N ARG A 368 28.30 8.56 2.10
CA ARG A 368 28.45 9.13 0.76
C ARG A 368 27.39 10.19 0.48
N LEU A 369 26.11 9.89 0.77
CA LEU A 369 25.01 10.84 0.62
C LEU A 369 25.25 12.07 1.49
N LEU A 370 25.57 11.91 2.78
CA LEU A 370 25.76 13.02 3.71
C LEU A 370 26.95 13.93 3.36
N ARG A 371 28.02 13.39 2.78
CA ARG A 371 29.17 14.21 2.34
C ARG A 371 28.84 15.13 1.17
N ASN A 372 27.87 14.77 0.34
CA ASN A 372 27.54 15.54 -0.86
C ASN A 372 26.06 15.40 -1.21
N VAL A 373 25.20 15.88 -0.30
CA VAL A 373 23.74 15.75 -0.41
C VAL A 373 23.25 16.32 -1.73
N SER A 374 23.66 17.53 -2.11
CA SER A 374 23.18 18.20 -3.32
C SER A 374 23.40 17.40 -4.62
N GLN A 375 24.49 16.62 -4.70
CA GLN A 375 24.79 15.82 -5.89
C GLN A 375 24.10 14.44 -5.87
N GLU A 376 24.08 13.78 -4.71
CA GLU A 376 23.60 12.40 -4.58
C GLU A 376 22.08 12.31 -4.32
N LEU A 377 21.45 13.40 -3.87
CA LEU A 377 20.04 13.44 -3.47
C LEU A 377 19.07 12.99 -4.57
N PRO A 378 19.16 13.46 -5.84
CA PRO A 378 18.17 13.09 -6.85
C PRO A 378 18.06 11.58 -7.09
N SER A 379 19.19 10.85 -7.08
CA SER A 379 19.20 9.39 -7.20
C SER A 379 18.82 8.67 -5.91
N SER A 380 18.97 9.33 -4.77
CA SER A 380 18.74 8.75 -3.45
C SER A 380 17.30 8.90 -2.97
N LEU A 381 16.55 9.90 -3.44
CA LEU A 381 15.17 10.17 -3.02
C LEU A 381 14.22 8.99 -3.22
N GLU A 382 14.42 8.23 -4.29
CA GLU A 382 13.62 7.04 -4.55
C GLU A 382 14.08 5.87 -3.65
N SER A 383 15.34 5.81 -3.22
CA SER A 383 15.88 4.66 -2.49
C SER A 383 15.14 4.38 -1.18
N TYR A 384 14.89 3.10 -0.87
CA TYR A 384 14.28 2.61 0.37
C TYR A 384 15.27 2.71 1.55
N TRP A 385 15.69 3.92 1.89
CA TRP A 385 16.64 4.19 2.96
C TRP A 385 15.97 4.73 4.23
N GLY A 386 14.71 5.15 4.15
CA GLY A 386 13.92 5.51 5.32
C GLY A 386 13.44 4.26 6.07
N VAL A 387 13.47 4.32 7.39
CA VAL A 387 12.81 3.35 8.28
C VAL A 387 11.79 4.11 9.11
N GLN A 388 10.52 3.89 8.80
CA GLN A 388 9.40 4.48 9.52
C GLN A 388 9.02 3.58 10.70
N PHE A 389 9.06 4.13 11.90
CA PHE A 389 8.79 3.43 13.16
C PHE A 389 7.49 3.93 13.79
N SER A 390 6.53 3.05 14.05
CA SER A 390 5.28 3.42 14.71
C SER A 390 5.46 3.57 16.22
N LEU A 391 5.15 4.76 16.74
CA LEU A 391 5.16 5.02 18.19
C LEU A 391 4.16 4.15 18.97
N CYS A 392 3.05 3.77 18.34
CA CYS A 392 1.98 3.01 18.97
C CYS A 392 2.33 1.52 19.17
N THR A 393 2.77 0.86 18.10
CA THR A 393 2.94 -0.60 18.08
C THR A 393 4.40 -1.06 18.08
N GLY A 394 5.34 -0.15 17.81
CA GLY A 394 6.75 -0.45 17.58
C GLY A 394 7.05 -1.13 16.23
N VAL A 395 6.03 -1.36 15.39
CA VAL A 395 6.21 -1.93 14.05
C VAL A 395 6.97 -0.93 13.18
N ALA A 396 7.99 -1.42 12.47
CA ALA A 396 8.75 -0.64 11.51
C ALA A 396 8.54 -1.12 10.08
N ARG A 397 8.69 -0.21 9.10
CA ARG A 397 8.74 -0.54 7.67
C ARG A 397 9.76 0.29 6.91
N ARG A 398 10.31 -0.26 5.83
CA ARG A 398 11.10 0.52 4.87
C ARG A 398 10.20 1.43 4.06
N VAL A 399 10.59 2.70 3.94
CA VAL A 399 9.94 3.70 3.10
C VAL A 399 10.96 4.36 2.18
N GLN A 400 10.49 4.96 1.10
CA GLN A 400 11.37 5.71 0.20
C GLN A 400 11.87 6.96 0.92
N LEU A 401 13.09 7.39 0.59
CA LEU A 401 13.68 8.57 1.24
C LEU A 401 12.80 9.82 1.03
N ARG A 402 12.13 9.95 -0.12
CA ARG A 402 11.16 11.03 -0.39
C ARG A 402 9.92 11.00 0.52
N GLU A 403 9.44 9.81 0.87
CA GLU A 403 8.29 9.66 1.78
C GLU A 403 8.67 10.04 3.21
N MET A 404 9.86 9.64 3.66
CA MET A 404 10.41 10.08 4.95
C MET A 404 10.56 11.61 5.00
N VAL A 405 11.08 12.20 3.94
CA VAL A 405 11.20 13.66 3.83
C VAL A 405 9.82 14.31 3.92
N ALA A 406 8.82 13.81 3.20
CA ALA A 406 7.44 14.31 3.29
C ALA A 406 6.88 14.26 4.72
N ASP A 407 7.15 13.18 5.45
CA ASP A 407 6.66 13.00 6.82
C ASP A 407 7.32 13.97 7.82
N LEU A 408 8.56 14.39 7.58
CA LEU A 408 9.35 15.20 8.53
C LEU A 408 9.46 16.68 8.15
N LEU A 409 9.20 17.04 6.89
CA LEU A 409 9.39 18.40 6.36
C LEU A 409 8.70 19.48 7.19
N LEU A 410 7.47 19.21 7.65
CA LEU A 410 6.69 20.15 8.46
C LEU A 410 7.39 20.52 9.77
N VAL A 411 7.95 19.53 10.47
CA VAL A 411 8.65 19.74 11.73
C VAL A 411 9.92 20.55 11.52
N PHE A 412 10.73 20.20 10.52
CA PHE A 412 11.95 20.93 10.18
C PHE A 412 11.70 22.36 9.69
N ALA A 413 10.60 22.59 8.97
CA ALA A 413 10.20 23.92 8.56
C ALA A 413 9.79 24.81 9.73
N SER A 414 9.24 24.23 10.80
CA SER A 414 8.89 24.97 12.03
C SER A 414 10.12 25.56 12.76
N CYS A 415 11.31 25.03 12.48
CA CYS A 415 12.59 25.51 13.01
C CYS A 415 13.21 26.66 12.19
N LEU A 416 12.57 27.11 11.10
CA LEU A 416 13.05 28.24 10.31
C LEU A 416 13.00 29.53 11.12
N THR A 417 14.11 30.27 11.15
CA THR A 417 14.25 31.52 11.92
C THR A 417 14.23 32.78 11.07
N ALA A 418 14.59 32.67 9.78
CA ALA A 418 14.60 33.80 8.86
C ALA A 418 13.21 34.08 8.29
N ALA A 419 12.77 35.34 8.36
CA ALA A 419 11.46 35.75 7.84
C ALA A 419 11.28 35.47 6.33
N SER A 420 12.35 35.57 5.55
CA SER A 420 12.34 35.23 4.12
C SER A 420 12.15 33.74 3.87
N ASP A 421 12.74 32.89 4.72
CA ASP A 421 12.59 31.43 4.61
C ASP A 421 11.18 31.00 5.00
N PHE A 422 10.59 31.62 6.02
CA PHE A 422 9.20 31.38 6.40
C PHE A 422 8.23 31.76 5.26
N ALA A 423 8.41 32.92 4.64
CA ALA A 423 7.58 33.35 3.50
C ALA A 423 7.70 32.39 2.31
N ASN A 424 8.92 31.90 2.02
CA ASN A 424 9.14 30.91 0.96
C ASN A 424 8.57 29.53 1.31
N TRP A 425 8.60 29.13 2.60
CA TRP A 425 7.98 27.90 3.07
C TRP A 425 6.45 27.94 2.90
N GLU A 426 5.81 29.04 3.29
CA GLU A 426 4.36 29.19 3.09
C GLU A 426 3.99 29.09 1.61
N ARG A 427 4.76 29.70 0.71
CA ARG A 427 4.56 29.54 -0.75
C ARG A 427 4.73 28.08 -1.20
N LEU A 428 5.74 27.37 -0.71
CA LEU A 428 5.94 25.94 -1.03
C LEU A 428 4.74 25.08 -0.57
N LYS A 429 4.14 25.44 0.57
CA LYS A 429 2.97 24.75 1.12
C LYS A 429 1.69 25.09 0.35
N THR A 430 1.41 26.36 0.09
CA THR A 430 0.14 26.80 -0.52
C THR A 430 0.12 26.68 -2.03
N ASP A 431 1.21 27.05 -2.70
CA ASP A 431 1.22 27.22 -4.17
C ASP A 431 1.73 25.95 -4.88
N HIS A 432 2.53 25.14 -4.18
CA HIS A 432 3.23 24.00 -4.76
C HIS A 432 2.91 22.65 -4.12
N ASP A 433 2.10 22.64 -3.05
CA ASP A 433 1.72 21.45 -2.27
C ASP A 433 2.91 20.50 -2.03
N ILE A 434 3.95 21.04 -1.42
CA ILE A 434 5.24 20.36 -1.28
C ILE A 434 5.12 18.95 -0.67
N ILE A 435 4.21 18.72 0.28
CA ILE A 435 4.10 17.40 0.93
C ILE A 435 3.61 16.35 -0.07
N GLU A 436 2.57 16.64 -0.85
CA GLU A 436 2.08 15.73 -1.88
C GLU A 436 3.07 15.58 -3.04
N ALA A 437 3.80 16.64 -3.38
CA ALA A 437 4.84 16.57 -4.41
C ALA A 437 5.93 15.53 -4.07
N PHE A 438 6.31 15.39 -2.79
CA PHE A 438 7.26 14.36 -2.34
C PHE A 438 6.65 12.95 -2.31
N ARG A 439 5.32 12.83 -2.16
CA ARG A 439 4.59 11.54 -2.19
C ARG A 439 4.34 11.05 -3.62
N GLN A 440 4.32 11.94 -4.61
CA GLN A 440 4.14 11.61 -6.02
C GLN A 440 5.43 11.20 -6.74
N HIS A 441 5.30 10.38 -7.79
CA HIS A 441 6.42 10.02 -8.66
C HIS A 441 6.95 11.24 -9.43
N ASN A 442 8.23 11.22 -9.82
CA ASN A 442 8.93 12.29 -10.56
C ASN A 442 9.33 13.54 -9.74
N ILE A 443 9.61 13.39 -8.44
CA ILE A 443 10.07 14.46 -7.55
C ILE A 443 11.26 15.27 -8.12
N VAL A 444 12.18 14.62 -8.84
CA VAL A 444 13.34 15.28 -9.45
C VAL A 444 12.92 16.29 -10.52
N GLU A 445 11.89 15.99 -11.31
CA GLU A 445 11.38 16.92 -12.32
C GLU A 445 10.63 18.08 -11.66
N TRP A 446 9.86 17.79 -10.60
CA TRP A 446 9.19 18.82 -9.81
C TRP A 446 10.18 19.81 -9.19
N LEU A 447 11.26 19.31 -8.56
CA LEU A 447 12.32 20.15 -7.99
C LEU A 447 12.92 21.10 -9.03
N ARG A 448 13.14 20.65 -10.26
CA ARG A 448 13.70 21.48 -11.34
C ARG A 448 12.77 22.62 -11.80
N LYS A 449 11.47 22.50 -11.58
CA LYS A 449 10.46 23.50 -11.98
C LYS A 449 10.26 24.60 -10.95
N LEU A 450 10.82 24.45 -9.74
CA LEU A 450 10.72 25.46 -8.69
C LEU A 450 11.55 26.70 -9.02
N ASP A 451 11.04 27.86 -8.61
CA ASP A 451 11.81 29.10 -8.61
C ASP A 451 13.10 28.92 -7.79
N PRO A 452 14.24 29.52 -8.20
CA PRO A 452 15.52 29.37 -7.50
C PRO A 452 15.50 29.54 -5.97
N PRO A 453 14.84 30.57 -5.39
CA PRO A 453 14.79 30.71 -3.93
C PRO A 453 14.00 29.61 -3.22
N LEU A 454 12.98 29.06 -3.88
CA LEU A 454 12.18 27.95 -3.34
C LEU A 454 12.96 26.65 -3.41
N HIS A 455 13.59 26.39 -4.56
CA HIS A 455 14.47 25.25 -4.76
C HIS A 455 15.61 25.20 -3.73
N ASP A 456 16.29 26.33 -3.50
CA ASP A 456 17.38 26.42 -2.54
C ASP A 456 16.91 26.22 -1.10
N LEU A 457 15.71 26.69 -0.74
CA LEU A 457 15.11 26.43 0.57
C LEU A 457 14.82 24.94 0.76
N VAL A 458 14.21 24.28 -0.24
CA VAL A 458 13.91 22.84 -0.20
C VAL A 458 15.20 22.03 -0.01
N LEU A 459 16.24 22.32 -0.80
CA LEU A 459 17.52 21.63 -0.67
C LEU A 459 18.17 21.85 0.70
N ARG A 460 18.10 23.06 1.26
CA ARG A 460 18.60 23.34 2.62
C ARG A 460 17.84 22.57 3.68
N LEU A 461 16.50 22.52 3.58
CA LEU A 461 15.66 21.76 4.51
C LEU A 461 15.99 20.26 4.47
N ILE A 462 16.09 19.68 3.27
CA ILE A 462 16.45 18.27 3.10
C ILE A 462 17.86 18.01 3.61
N ASN A 463 18.82 18.89 3.31
CA ASN A 463 20.19 18.75 3.80
C ASN A 463 20.23 18.81 5.34
N ASN A 464 19.49 19.73 5.97
CA ASN A 464 19.39 19.78 7.42
C ASN A 464 18.79 18.50 7.98
N LEU A 465 17.65 18.06 7.44
CA LEU A 465 16.96 16.83 7.82
C LEU A 465 17.88 15.60 7.72
N LEU A 466 18.54 15.40 6.59
CA LEU A 466 19.42 14.24 6.38
C LEU A 466 20.62 14.27 7.33
N ASN A 467 21.20 15.44 7.59
CA ASN A 467 22.31 15.56 8.53
C ASN A 467 21.87 15.30 9.97
N THR A 468 20.70 15.80 10.39
CA THR A 468 20.12 15.49 11.71
C THR A 468 19.83 14.00 11.89
N LEU A 469 19.28 13.35 10.85
CA LEU A 469 19.06 11.91 10.86
C LEU A 469 20.35 11.11 10.56
N GLY A 470 21.49 11.77 10.39
CA GLY A 470 22.77 11.18 10.00
C GLY A 470 23.26 10.11 10.98
N ASP A 471 22.95 10.27 12.26
CA ASP A 471 23.33 9.34 13.33
C ASP A 471 22.24 8.35 13.71
N THR A 472 21.06 8.41 13.07
CA THR A 472 20.00 7.40 13.27
C THR A 472 20.37 6.07 12.65
N GLY A 473 19.73 4.98 13.08
CA GLY A 473 20.10 3.63 12.68
C GLY A 473 20.91 2.93 13.75
N LEU A 474 21.64 1.89 13.36
CA LEU A 474 22.51 1.17 14.27
C LEU A 474 23.76 2.01 14.55
N ASP A 475 24.09 2.18 15.82
CA ASP A 475 25.26 2.95 16.23
C ASP A 475 26.59 2.28 15.85
N ASP A 476 27.70 3.01 15.99
CA ASP A 476 29.04 2.51 15.66
C ASP A 476 29.44 1.27 16.48
N THR A 477 28.91 1.13 17.71
CA THR A 477 29.20 -0.02 18.58
C THR A 477 28.36 -1.26 18.26
N GLY A 478 27.19 -1.07 17.63
CA GLY A 478 26.25 -2.13 17.30
C GLY A 478 25.35 -2.56 18.47
N ASP A 479 25.29 -1.74 19.53
CA ASP A 479 24.56 -1.99 20.77
C ASP A 479 23.25 -1.18 20.86
N SER A 480 23.17 -0.02 20.20
CA SER A 480 22.01 0.86 20.29
C SER A 480 21.43 1.15 18.90
N PHE A 481 20.10 1.20 18.82
CA PHE A 481 19.36 1.65 17.65
C PHE A 481 18.75 3.02 17.93
N LEU A 482 19.19 4.02 17.18
CA LEU A 482 18.75 5.41 17.33
C LEU A 482 17.66 5.72 16.31
N ILE A 483 16.50 6.16 16.79
CA ILE A 483 15.37 6.57 15.96
C ILE A 483 15.12 8.05 16.21
N SER A 484 15.19 8.88 15.17
CA SER A 484 14.86 10.31 15.33
C SER A 484 13.39 10.48 15.68
N TRP A 485 13.11 11.32 16.67
CA TRP A 485 11.75 11.74 16.98
C TRP A 485 11.71 13.26 17.08
N PRO A 486 11.64 13.95 15.92
CA PRO A 486 11.53 15.40 15.90
C PRO A 486 10.20 15.81 16.51
N TRP A 487 10.23 16.59 17.58
CA TRP A 487 9.03 17.05 18.28
C TRP A 487 9.09 18.56 18.48
N GLU A 488 8.06 19.25 17.99
CA GLU A 488 7.98 20.72 17.96
C GLU A 488 9.26 21.36 17.38
N LYS A 489 10.05 22.04 18.23
CA LYS A 489 11.30 22.72 17.85
C LYS A 489 12.55 21.90 18.19
N ASP A 490 12.41 20.76 18.84
CA ASP A 490 13.50 19.87 19.18
C ASP A 490 13.63 18.77 18.11
N ILE A 491 14.47 19.06 17.11
CA ILE A 491 14.75 18.15 15.99
C ILE A 491 15.93 17.22 16.27
N ASN A 492 16.71 17.48 17.33
CA ASN A 492 17.97 16.80 17.60
C ASN A 492 17.83 15.69 18.64
N ARG A 493 16.61 15.27 18.98
CA ARG A 493 16.40 14.15 19.89
C ARG A 493 15.83 12.93 19.19
N GLY A 494 16.12 11.78 19.78
CA GLY A 494 15.63 10.50 19.30
C GLY A 494 15.55 9.47 20.39
N LEU A 495 14.81 8.40 20.11
CA LEU A 495 14.67 7.24 20.97
C LEU A 495 15.90 6.35 20.82
N GLU A 496 16.47 5.94 21.95
CA GLU A 496 17.53 4.93 22.01
C GLU A 496 16.95 3.57 22.42
N ILE A 497 17.05 2.61 21.51
CA ILE A 497 16.57 1.24 21.71
C ILE A 497 17.75 0.30 21.88
N ASP A 498 17.76 -0.47 22.97
CA ASP A 498 18.80 -1.46 23.23
C ASP A 498 18.65 -2.67 22.30
N VAL A 499 19.66 -2.90 21.46
CA VAL A 499 19.69 -4.01 20.49
C VAL A 499 19.99 -5.35 21.19
N LYS A 500 20.42 -5.34 22.46
CA LYS A 500 20.59 -6.56 23.26
C LYS A 500 19.26 -7.20 23.66
N ALA A 501 18.16 -6.44 23.63
CA ALA A 501 16.83 -7.00 23.80
C ALA A 501 16.58 -8.04 22.70
N PRO A 502 16.19 -9.30 23.04
CA PRO A 502 16.03 -10.36 22.04
C PRO A 502 15.13 -9.95 20.89
N GLN A 503 14.04 -9.22 21.14
CA GLN A 503 13.06 -8.81 20.14
C GLN A 503 13.62 -7.80 19.11
N CYS A 504 14.70 -7.09 19.44
CA CYS A 504 15.30 -6.03 18.62
C CYS A 504 16.58 -6.48 17.89
N SER A 505 17.05 -7.71 18.12
CA SER A 505 18.37 -8.15 17.64
C SER A 505 18.51 -8.05 16.11
N TRP A 506 17.39 -8.21 15.40
CA TRP A 506 17.32 -8.15 13.95
C TRP A 506 17.77 -6.82 13.38
N VAL A 507 17.77 -5.72 14.15
CA VAL A 507 18.19 -4.38 13.70
C VAL A 507 19.58 -4.38 13.08
N ARG A 508 20.46 -5.31 13.48
CA ARG A 508 21.79 -5.48 12.89
C ARG A 508 21.75 -5.75 11.38
N LEU A 509 20.64 -6.29 10.87
CA LEU A 509 20.41 -6.58 9.45
C LEU A 509 20.26 -5.33 8.59
N ILE A 510 19.84 -4.20 9.17
CA ILE A 510 19.71 -2.91 8.48
C ILE A 510 20.88 -1.96 8.74
N ALA A 511 21.98 -2.46 9.31
CA ALA A 511 23.20 -1.68 9.48
C ALA A 511 23.69 -1.09 8.14
N ASP A 512 24.17 0.15 8.20
CA ASP A 512 24.70 0.85 7.03
C ASP A 512 25.87 0.10 6.39
N ASP A 513 25.88 0.06 5.07
CA ASP A 513 26.96 -0.56 4.31
C ASP A 513 27.17 0.14 2.96
N ALA A 514 27.99 -0.46 2.09
CA ALA A 514 28.27 0.09 0.76
C ALA A 514 27.06 0.13 -0.19
N VAL A 515 25.94 -0.50 0.18
CA VAL A 515 24.78 -0.71 -0.69
C VAL A 515 23.42 -0.38 -0.06
N SER A 516 23.35 -0.24 1.26
CA SER A 516 22.17 0.12 2.08
C SER A 516 22.53 1.27 3.02
N ALA A 517 21.51 2.08 3.33
CA ALA A 517 21.57 3.16 4.30
C ALA A 517 20.28 3.16 5.13
N THR A 518 20.38 3.59 6.37
CA THR A 518 19.26 3.65 7.31
C THR A 518 19.13 5.04 7.91
N PHE A 519 18.01 5.68 7.60
CA PHE A 519 17.53 6.89 8.25
C PHE A 519 16.25 6.53 9.00
N ALA A 520 16.35 6.35 10.32
CA ALA A 520 15.24 5.88 11.14
C ALA A 520 14.51 7.05 11.81
N TYR A 521 13.19 7.07 11.71
CA TYR A 521 12.34 8.11 12.29
C TYR A 521 11.05 7.55 12.88
N ALA A 522 10.60 8.15 13.97
CA ALA A 522 9.33 7.85 14.62
C ALA A 522 8.17 8.55 13.91
N THR A 523 7.00 7.92 13.92
CA THR A 523 5.77 8.50 13.39
C THR A 523 4.59 8.23 14.32
N PRO A 524 3.64 9.18 14.43
CA PRO A 524 2.38 8.94 15.12
C PRO A 524 1.45 7.98 14.36
N LYS A 525 1.74 7.70 13.07
CA LYS A 525 0.96 6.73 12.29
C LYS A 525 1.04 5.34 12.94
N CYS A 526 -0.11 4.76 13.22
CA CYS A 526 -0.19 3.42 13.78
C CYS A 526 -0.01 2.38 12.68
N LEU A 527 1.07 1.59 12.77
CA LEU A 527 1.37 0.52 11.81
C LEU A 527 1.03 -0.84 12.43
N GLU A 528 0.30 -1.69 11.71
CA GLU A 528 -0.14 -2.99 12.20
C GLU A 528 0.26 -4.14 11.28
N THR A 529 0.29 -5.34 11.86
CA THR A 529 0.40 -6.62 11.15
C THR A 529 -0.69 -7.55 11.66
N ALA A 530 -0.80 -8.75 11.07
CA ALA A 530 -1.70 -9.77 11.59
C ALA A 530 -1.42 -10.14 13.07
N GLU A 531 -0.16 -10.06 13.51
CA GLU A 531 0.27 -10.45 14.87
C GLU A 531 0.35 -9.28 15.85
N ILE A 532 0.72 -8.11 15.36
CA ILE A 532 0.91 -6.90 16.15
C ILE A 532 -0.14 -5.89 15.71
N ARG A 533 -1.25 -5.89 16.44
CA ARG A 533 -2.36 -4.95 16.26
C ARG A 533 -2.35 -3.87 17.34
N CYS A 534 -2.83 -2.68 17.00
CA CYS A 534 -3.13 -1.65 17.98
C CYS A 534 -4.15 -2.19 18.97
N ARG A 535 -3.87 -1.96 20.24
CA ARG A 535 -4.80 -2.24 21.33
C ARG A 535 -5.19 -0.87 21.82
N SER A 536 -6.37 -0.38 21.42
CA SER A 536 -6.95 0.96 21.59
C SER A 536 -6.97 1.56 23.01
N THR A 537 -6.19 1.04 23.95
CA THR A 537 -6.08 1.48 25.34
C THR A 537 -4.87 2.38 25.51
N THR A 538 -5.11 3.63 25.90
CA THR A 538 -4.19 4.72 26.29
C THR A 538 -3.23 4.39 27.46
N THR A 539 -3.07 3.13 27.84
CA THR A 539 -2.50 2.73 29.14
C THR A 539 -1.43 1.66 29.09
N ARG A 540 -0.86 1.32 27.92
CA ARG A 540 0.36 0.51 27.91
C ARG A 540 1.61 1.39 27.88
N PRO A 541 2.56 1.19 28.82
CA PRO A 541 3.84 1.87 28.74
C PRO A 541 4.57 1.43 27.47
N TRP A 542 5.22 2.38 26.82
CA TRP A 542 6.09 2.13 25.68
C TRP A 542 7.14 1.09 26.07
N LEU A 543 7.27 0.03 25.27
CA LEU A 543 8.08 -1.13 25.63
C LEU A 543 9.57 -0.97 25.30
N ASN A 544 9.97 0.15 24.67
CA ASN A 544 11.31 0.34 24.14
C ASN A 544 11.77 -0.83 23.25
N LEU A 545 10.91 -1.26 22.31
CA LEU A 545 11.17 -2.39 21.42
C LEU A 545 10.79 -2.07 19.98
N VAL A 546 11.54 -2.65 19.04
CA VAL A 546 11.17 -2.74 17.62
C VAL A 546 11.01 -4.21 17.26
N PRO A 547 9.83 -4.81 17.47
CA PRO A 547 9.65 -6.25 17.33
C PRO A 547 9.75 -6.75 15.88
N LEU A 548 9.53 -5.87 14.89
CA LEU A 548 9.37 -6.29 13.51
C LEU A 548 9.74 -5.16 12.52
N LEU A 549 10.35 -5.55 11.40
CA LEU A 549 10.54 -4.71 10.21
C LEU A 549 9.93 -5.34 8.97
N GLU A 550 9.08 -4.61 8.26
CA GLU A 550 8.72 -4.93 6.86
C GLU A 550 9.76 -4.35 5.89
N THR A 551 10.30 -5.20 5.02
CA THR A 551 11.24 -4.79 3.96
C THR A 551 11.16 -5.74 2.76
N ALA A 552 11.85 -5.39 1.67
CA ALA A 552 11.99 -6.25 0.50
C ALA A 552 13.43 -6.76 0.36
N VAL A 553 13.60 -8.05 0.10
CA VAL A 553 14.92 -8.69 0.01
C VAL A 553 15.11 -9.51 -1.26
N MET A 554 16.36 -9.72 -1.64
CA MET A 554 16.78 -10.55 -2.78
C MET A 554 17.89 -11.51 -2.38
N VAL A 555 17.84 -12.74 -2.91
CA VAL A 555 18.91 -13.73 -2.76
C VAL A 555 19.91 -13.56 -3.92
N ARG A 556 21.19 -13.46 -3.59
CA ARG A 556 22.32 -13.54 -4.51
C ARG A 556 22.87 -14.97 -4.52
N SER A 557 22.71 -15.66 -5.63
CA SER A 557 23.46 -16.89 -5.93
C SER A 557 24.64 -16.55 -6.86
N GLU A 558 25.80 -17.16 -6.64
CA GLU A 558 26.95 -16.99 -7.54
C GLU A 558 26.59 -17.49 -8.96
N PRO A 559 26.89 -16.73 -10.02
CA PRO A 559 26.46 -17.07 -11.36
C PRO A 559 27.28 -18.25 -11.89
N ALA A 560 26.68 -19.43 -11.94
CA ALA A 560 27.10 -20.44 -12.89
C ALA A 560 26.70 -19.96 -14.30
N LEU A 561 27.66 -19.42 -15.06
CA LEU A 561 27.50 -19.04 -16.47
C LEU A 561 26.33 -18.08 -16.78
N GLY A 562 26.51 -16.80 -16.43
CA GLY A 562 26.03 -15.70 -17.29
C GLY A 562 24.62 -15.14 -17.08
N ARG A 563 23.82 -15.61 -16.11
CA ARG A 563 22.61 -14.89 -15.66
C ARG A 563 22.47 -14.95 -14.14
N PRO A 564 22.27 -13.82 -13.43
CA PRO A 564 21.83 -13.87 -12.05
C PRO A 564 20.44 -14.50 -12.00
N GLN A 565 20.34 -15.70 -11.46
CA GLN A 565 19.07 -16.36 -11.22
C GLN A 565 18.44 -15.74 -9.97
N LEU A 566 17.21 -15.23 -10.10
CA LEU A 566 16.39 -14.77 -8.96
C LEU A 566 16.04 -15.98 -8.08
N CYS A 567 16.92 -16.29 -7.13
CA CYS A 567 16.65 -17.30 -6.11
C CYS A 567 15.72 -16.69 -5.05
N ARG A 568 14.68 -17.44 -4.66
CA ARG A 568 13.71 -17.02 -3.64
C ARG A 568 14.12 -17.61 -2.30
N LEU A 569 13.62 -17.01 -1.21
CA LEU A 569 13.78 -17.59 0.12
C LEU A 569 13.01 -18.91 0.18
N ARG A 570 13.62 -19.96 0.72
CA ARG A 570 13.04 -21.30 0.87
C ARG A 570 12.75 -21.55 2.35
N HIS A 571 11.66 -22.26 2.65
CA HIS A 571 11.27 -22.55 4.03
C HIS A 571 12.37 -23.31 4.78
N GLU A 572 12.66 -22.90 6.00
CA GLU A 572 13.68 -23.45 6.91
C GLU A 572 15.13 -23.36 6.39
N GLU A 573 15.33 -22.79 5.20
CA GLU A 573 16.66 -22.55 4.65
C GLU A 573 17.34 -21.36 5.33
N ARG A 574 18.67 -21.43 5.34
CA ARG A 574 19.51 -20.46 6.01
C ARG A 574 20.19 -19.56 5.00
N TYR A 575 20.08 -18.28 5.25
CA TYR A 575 20.64 -17.22 4.44
C TYR A 575 21.55 -16.35 5.30
N PHE A 576 22.34 -15.50 4.66
CA PHE A 576 23.12 -14.52 5.41
C PHE A 576 23.14 -13.15 4.74
N PHE A 577 23.10 -12.11 5.56
CA PHE A 577 23.40 -10.74 5.14
C PHE A 577 24.88 -10.48 5.36
N ARG A 578 25.55 -9.91 4.36
CA ARG A 578 26.93 -9.46 4.50
C ARG A 578 26.96 -7.99 4.83
N LYS A 579 27.42 -7.66 6.04
CA LYS A 579 27.62 -6.30 6.55
C LYS A 579 29.10 -6.04 6.76
N PHE A 580 29.48 -4.79 6.97
CA PHE A 580 30.87 -4.46 7.30
C PHE A 580 31.30 -5.10 8.62
N SER A 581 30.40 -5.18 9.61
CA SER A 581 30.62 -5.83 10.91
C SER A 581 30.79 -7.35 10.83
N GLY A 582 30.33 -7.99 9.76
CA GLY A 582 30.40 -9.44 9.58
C GLY A 582 29.19 -9.97 8.83
N GLU A 583 28.96 -11.27 8.96
CA GLU A 583 27.84 -11.96 8.33
C GLU A 583 26.78 -12.28 9.38
N ILE A 584 25.53 -11.92 9.09
CA ILE A 584 24.39 -12.13 9.98
C ILE A 584 23.53 -13.22 9.34
N PHE A 585 23.35 -14.33 10.05
CA PHE A 585 22.60 -15.47 9.55
C PHE A 585 21.13 -15.36 9.92
N VAL A 586 20.26 -15.62 8.94
CA VAL A 586 18.81 -15.63 9.10
C VAL A 586 18.27 -16.96 8.61
N ARG A 587 17.16 -17.39 9.20
CA ARG A 587 16.36 -18.52 8.74
C ARG A 587 15.09 -18.00 8.12
N ALA A 588 14.80 -18.40 6.90
CA ALA A 588 13.54 -18.09 6.28
C ALA A 588 12.46 -19.04 6.81
N SER A 589 11.56 -18.53 7.64
CA SER A 589 10.35 -19.24 8.05
C SER A 589 9.21 -18.90 7.11
N LYS A 590 8.51 -19.94 6.68
CA LYS A 590 7.32 -19.94 5.82
C LYS A 590 6.36 -21.00 6.36
N PRO A 591 5.85 -20.83 7.59
CA PRO A 591 4.94 -21.81 8.19
C PRO A 591 3.76 -22.08 7.23
N GLN A 592 3.33 -23.33 7.11
CA GLN A 592 2.23 -23.74 6.23
C GLN A 592 0.91 -22.99 6.49
N SER A 593 0.78 -22.30 7.63
CA SER A 593 -0.36 -21.51 8.08
C SER A 593 -0.07 -20.02 8.27
N ALA A 594 1.17 -19.54 8.11
CA ALA A 594 1.50 -18.14 8.41
C ALA A 594 1.56 -17.31 7.13
N THR A 595 1.00 -16.11 7.25
CA THR A 595 0.70 -15.19 6.16
C THR A 595 1.82 -14.20 5.82
N GLU A 596 3.04 -14.46 6.26
CA GLU A 596 4.22 -13.64 5.95
C GLU A 596 5.49 -14.52 5.83
N VAL A 597 6.43 -14.14 4.94
CA VAL A 597 7.76 -14.76 4.91
C VAL A 597 8.56 -14.06 5.99
N ARG A 598 8.96 -14.84 6.98
CA ARG A 598 9.75 -14.33 8.09
C ARG A 598 11.21 -14.63 7.91
N LEU A 599 12.02 -13.59 8.01
CA LEU A 599 13.44 -13.77 8.26
C LEU A 599 13.67 -13.70 9.76
N ILE A 600 13.94 -14.85 10.35
CA ILE A 600 14.21 -14.99 11.76
C ILE A 600 15.73 -14.95 11.94
N GLU A 601 16.26 -13.97 12.66
CA GLU A 601 17.69 -13.92 12.97
C GLU A 601 18.13 -15.12 13.81
N ILE A 602 19.20 -15.79 13.40
CA ILE A 602 19.76 -16.94 14.12
C ILE A 602 20.83 -16.45 15.09
N SER A 603 20.41 -16.03 16.28
CA SER A 603 21.26 -15.46 17.33
C SER A 603 22.25 -16.46 17.98
N ARG A 604 22.09 -17.78 17.77
CA ARG A 604 22.86 -18.86 18.42
C ARG A 604 24.35 -18.95 18.06
N PHE A 605 24.85 -18.07 17.19
CA PHE A 605 26.24 -18.10 16.71
C PHE A 605 27.07 -16.89 17.15
N SER A 606 26.56 -16.08 18.07
CA SER A 606 27.25 -14.96 18.72
C SER A 606 28.46 -15.46 19.54
N GLY A 607 29.58 -15.70 18.87
CA GLY A 607 30.81 -16.22 19.48
C GLY A 607 31.60 -17.18 18.60
N ILE A 608 31.01 -17.66 17.50
CA ILE A 608 31.72 -18.49 16.53
C ILE A 608 32.31 -17.57 15.43
N PRO A 609 33.62 -17.63 15.16
CA PRO A 609 34.24 -16.81 14.11
C PRO A 609 33.53 -16.99 12.74
N PRO A 610 33.26 -15.91 11.98
CA PRO A 610 32.56 -15.96 10.69
C PRO A 610 33.16 -16.94 9.68
N ARG A 611 34.49 -17.10 9.67
CA ARG A 611 35.18 -18.09 8.82
C ARG A 611 34.85 -19.55 9.16
N ILE A 612 34.54 -19.83 10.43
CA ILE A 612 34.11 -21.16 10.88
C ILE A 612 32.64 -21.36 10.52
N LEU A 613 31.79 -20.34 10.70
CA LEU A 613 30.39 -20.38 10.29
C LEU A 613 30.25 -20.58 8.77
N LEU A 614 30.99 -19.84 7.94
CA LEU A 614 31.04 -20.06 6.49
C LEU A 614 31.52 -21.46 6.09
N ARG A 615 32.49 -22.03 6.84
CA ARG A 615 32.97 -23.39 6.61
C ARG A 615 31.98 -24.46 7.07
N MET A 616 31.17 -24.17 8.09
CA MET A 616 30.07 -25.04 8.55
C MET A 616 28.84 -24.92 7.65
N PHE A 617 28.60 -23.74 7.09
CA PHE A 617 27.46 -23.41 6.24
C PHE A 617 27.87 -23.23 4.77
N ARG A 618 28.71 -24.13 4.23
CA ARG A 618 29.23 -24.17 2.84
C ARG A 618 28.18 -24.05 1.71
N ARG A 619 26.90 -23.79 2.01
CA ARG A 619 25.75 -23.70 1.11
C ARG A 619 24.77 -22.54 1.42
N GLY A 620 25.06 -21.64 2.37
CA GLY A 620 24.18 -20.49 2.61
C GLY A 620 24.22 -19.52 1.42
N GLU A 621 23.05 -19.07 0.94
CA GLU A 621 22.98 -18.05 -0.10
C GLU A 621 22.99 -16.65 0.55
N GLN A 622 23.64 -15.68 -0.11
CA GLN A 622 23.69 -14.31 0.40
C GLN A 622 22.34 -13.63 0.15
N VAL A 623 21.79 -12.92 1.12
CA VAL A 623 20.61 -12.06 0.96
C VAL A 623 21.01 -10.60 1.14
N ARG A 624 20.31 -9.71 0.44
CA ARG A 624 20.43 -8.26 0.59
C ARG A 624 19.08 -7.58 0.42
N GLU A 625 18.95 -6.37 0.95
CA GLU A 625 17.77 -5.52 0.69
C GLU A 625 17.66 -5.16 -0.80
N ARG A 626 16.41 -5.08 -1.30
CA ARG A 626 16.08 -4.77 -2.69
C ARG A 626 16.36 -3.29 -2.98
N ARG A 627 16.88 -3.00 -4.17
CA ARG A 627 16.99 -1.64 -4.71
C ARG A 627 15.90 -1.38 -5.74
N ILE A 628 15.53 -0.11 -5.93
CA ILE A 628 14.52 0.28 -6.92
C ILE A 628 14.92 -0.07 -8.35
N THR A 629 16.20 0.07 -8.69
CA THR A 629 16.71 -0.26 -10.02
C THR A 629 16.78 -1.77 -10.29
N GLU A 630 16.37 -2.60 -9.33
CA GLU A 630 16.50 -4.05 -9.37
C GLU A 630 15.11 -4.70 -9.39
N ASP A 631 14.85 -5.47 -10.45
CA ASP A 631 13.61 -6.21 -10.65
C ASP A 631 13.59 -7.48 -9.79
N GLY A 632 12.43 -7.76 -9.19
CA GLY A 632 12.19 -8.96 -8.39
C GLY A 632 12.80 -8.92 -6.99
N GLY A 633 11.96 -8.72 -5.97
CA GLY A 633 12.31 -8.94 -4.57
C GLY A 633 11.13 -9.49 -3.79
N GLU A 634 11.40 -10.20 -2.70
CA GLU A 634 10.39 -10.77 -1.81
C GLU A 634 10.15 -9.82 -0.65
N VAL A 635 8.91 -9.34 -0.49
CA VAL A 635 8.50 -8.63 0.73
C VAL A 635 8.51 -9.62 1.88
N VAL A 636 9.18 -9.26 2.96
CA VAL A 636 9.41 -10.09 4.15
C VAL A 636 9.20 -9.26 5.40
N THR A 637 8.81 -9.94 6.47
CA THR A 637 8.93 -9.40 7.82
C THR A 637 10.17 -9.96 8.47
N ILE A 638 10.99 -9.10 9.08
CA ILE A 638 12.19 -9.48 9.80
C ILE A 638 11.89 -9.37 11.28
N SER A 639 12.17 -10.44 12.02
CA SER A 639 12.00 -10.50 13.46
C SER A 639 13.13 -11.30 14.10
N ALA A 640 13.28 -11.18 15.41
CA ALA A 640 14.19 -12.03 16.15
C ALA A 640 13.57 -13.41 16.46
N ASP A 641 14.42 -14.39 16.76
CA ASP A 641 13.98 -15.70 17.26
C ASP A 641 13.61 -15.62 18.74
N THR A 642 12.31 -15.52 19.03
CA THR A 642 11.78 -15.51 20.41
C THR A 642 11.37 -16.92 20.88
N SER A 643 11.64 -17.99 20.11
CA SER A 643 11.18 -19.36 20.43
C SER A 643 11.96 -20.05 21.57
N ARG A 644 12.67 -19.28 22.39
CA ARG A 644 13.30 -19.71 23.64
C ARG A 644 13.23 -18.59 24.67
N ASP A 645 12.03 -18.39 25.22
CA ASP A 645 11.83 -18.01 26.61
C ASP A 645 10.83 -19.01 27.23
#